data_AF-F3QQH7-F1
#
_entry.id   AF-F3QQH7-F1
#
_cell.length_a   1.000
_cell.length_b   1.000
_cell.length_c   1.000
_cell.angle_alpha   90.00
_cell.angle_beta   90.00
_cell.angle_gamma   90.00
#
_symmetry.space_group_name_H-M   'P 1'
#
loop_
_entity.id
_entity.type
_entity.pdbx_description
1 polymer ?
#
loop_
_entity_poly.entity_id
_entity_poly.type
_entity_poly.pdbx_seq_one_letter_code
_entity_poly.pdbx_strand_id
1 'polypeptide(L)'
;MKNCKTMKSWKNVIGRLWLFLGFLLLSCPVLAAAFVHPGVLHTEERMQQIRGLVKGKSDDAYASYLLLEKHPCAQSDYKMEGPFDTIARDGKFGYTKSRMERDFSAAYLNALMWRITGDESHARKAAEVLTAYARTLKRIPDTNDAPLLAGLEGFKIIYALEALKHTWRKMPAEDYEGALRMFTKVFLPVLETFYERNPYTNGNWGAIVTKTYMAASIHLDDRKMYEKARAFYLDGYDNGTLAHYIDGETGQLQESGRDQSHCMLGLGAMATVCELAWQQGDDLYSAKDNRLLKGYEYVARYNLGYDVPFVRWTDITGKYCDWEEVSPKARGRYMYVFDIAYNHYVNRMGLPMPFTGQVLGQIRPEGYDRDQPGFGTLLFNEKADYRKFVHPGGLHTLADLERMKAMVGEGQHPWAEGWAELQKDPWAQSTFAARPMANMGDSRQKASIEAHAAYLNAIRWYISGDEAYARCAINICNAWANTVNQVPKARQDQGLLGIPIGEFAMAAEVLRVCPLWERTDFERFKEMMVEYLYPVSRDFLRTHGGGRVDYCWTNWDACNMVALAAIGVLCDRPDIYREGVEYFKHGLGNGSIRNAVPYLHRMEDGTVLGQWQESGRDQEHAQLGVGFLATFCQIAWNQGDDLFAYDSNRLLAGAEYVARHNQMRGVPFTYYNNSQGLNNRWPSVNGLGQLEDRPVWEMIYNHYEVLKGVPAPYSKRMAELLRPEYGSKDHFGYGSLTFSLRPSNYPILPVPAVPTGLRAEASIGQIRLDWEPSAEYFANGYVIQRSEAGRDDFRDVGVYKEKVTNWFIDSRIEEGKTYEYRVAAVNKAGTSRFSESVRVKAVSVTGCPSGWTYAEVGHVEEGRVDYAGVQGGTYRLSCRSAAVDALSDNAPYLYRKVAGDFAVSCRINRMDGNTEECGLMLRAALKGDATVVTMTLGHWGRRFARMGYRKESGGERRFAIGNTYTWIPAWFKLARVGNVFYAYESTDGVNWFYVHSEEVEMPREIYVGVAGSFGGGKAAGSVVFDGLSIE
;
A
#
# COMPACT_ATOMS: atom_id res chain seq x y z
N MET A 1 19.21 -20.32 -64.94
CA MET A 1 17.98 -20.87 -65.54
C MET A 1 17.02 -21.25 -64.43
N LYS A 2 15.84 -20.59 -64.39
CA LYS A 2 14.51 -21.04 -63.89
C LYS A 2 14.42 -21.67 -62.49
N ASN A 3 13.82 -20.95 -61.52
CA ASN A 3 12.41 -21.07 -61.05
C ASN A 3 12.14 -22.34 -60.21
N CYS A 4 11.32 -22.43 -59.16
CA CYS A 4 10.49 -21.59 -58.29
C CYS A 4 9.49 -22.62 -57.64
N LYS A 5 9.01 -22.36 -56.40
CA LYS A 5 7.81 -22.94 -55.72
C LYS A 5 7.97 -24.27 -54.98
N THR A 6 8.00 -24.32 -53.63
CA THR A 6 6.97 -24.07 -52.57
C THR A 6 6.08 -25.27 -52.21
N MET A 7 6.08 -25.57 -50.90
CA MET A 7 4.98 -26.01 -50.03
C MET A 7 4.21 -27.30 -50.37
N LYS A 8 4.43 -28.36 -49.58
CA LYS A 8 3.43 -28.92 -48.63
C LYS A 8 3.99 -30.10 -47.82
N SER A 9 3.59 -30.13 -46.54
CA SER A 9 3.63 -31.26 -45.59
C SER A 9 4.91 -31.47 -44.76
N TRP A 10 5.11 -30.59 -43.77
CA TRP A 10 5.82 -30.92 -42.53
C TRP A 10 4.80 -30.92 -41.39
N LYS A 11 4.06 -32.03 -41.26
CA LYS A 11 3.11 -32.24 -40.14
C LYS A 11 3.45 -33.42 -39.24
N ASN A 12 4.50 -34.20 -39.50
CA ASN A 12 4.66 -35.51 -38.84
C ASN A 12 5.99 -35.77 -38.11
N VAL A 13 6.75 -34.75 -37.70
CA VAL A 13 7.97 -34.95 -36.89
C VAL A 13 7.98 -34.17 -35.56
N ILE A 14 7.09 -33.21 -35.36
CA ILE A 14 6.95 -32.48 -34.07
C ILE A 14 6.12 -33.28 -33.04
N GLY A 15 5.42 -34.34 -33.46
CA GLY A 15 4.54 -35.12 -32.60
C GLY A 15 5.19 -36.22 -31.74
N ARG A 16 6.51 -36.44 -31.79
CA ARG A 16 7.15 -37.57 -31.06
C ARG A 16 8.25 -37.20 -30.06
N LEU A 17 8.70 -35.95 -30.00
CA LEU A 17 9.54 -35.46 -28.89
C LEU A 17 8.77 -34.71 -27.80
N TRP A 18 7.48 -34.42 -28.02
CA TRP A 18 6.55 -33.91 -27.01
C TRP A 18 5.88 -35.01 -26.16
N LEU A 19 6.22 -36.28 -26.40
CA LEU A 19 5.61 -37.43 -25.72
C LEU A 19 6.43 -37.99 -24.53
N PHE A 20 7.63 -37.46 -24.26
CA PHE A 20 8.45 -37.90 -23.12
C PHE A 20 8.81 -36.81 -22.10
N LEU A 21 8.48 -35.54 -22.35
CA LEU A 21 8.61 -34.45 -21.37
C LEU A 21 7.26 -33.77 -21.03
N GLY A 22 6.17 -34.15 -21.72
CA GLY A 22 4.80 -33.73 -21.39
C GLY A 22 4.04 -34.72 -20.49
N PHE A 23 4.66 -35.83 -20.07
CA PHE A 23 4.03 -36.89 -19.26
C PHE A 23 4.51 -36.95 -17.80
N LEU A 24 5.30 -35.97 -17.35
CA LEU A 24 5.67 -35.80 -15.93
C LEU A 24 5.00 -34.58 -15.26
N LEU A 25 4.09 -33.90 -15.95
CA LEU A 25 3.34 -32.74 -15.43
C LEU A 25 1.82 -32.80 -15.72
N LEU A 26 1.26 -34.00 -15.90
CA LEU A 26 -0.18 -34.21 -15.86
C LEU A 26 -0.48 -35.39 -14.95
N SER A 27 -1.27 -35.09 -13.91
CA SER A 27 -1.72 -35.99 -12.86
C SER A 27 -0.61 -36.62 -12.00
N CYS A 28 0.00 -35.82 -11.12
CA CYS A 28 -0.13 -36.27 -9.73
C CYS A 28 -1.63 -36.36 -9.50
N PRO A 29 -2.23 -37.52 -9.19
CA PRO A 29 -3.48 -37.45 -8.47
C PRO A 29 -3.13 -36.55 -7.28
N VAL A 30 -3.79 -35.39 -7.17
CA VAL A 30 -3.90 -34.75 -5.87
C VAL A 30 -4.44 -35.88 -5.01
N LEU A 31 -3.57 -36.54 -4.25
CA LEU A 31 -3.99 -37.37 -3.13
C LEU A 31 -4.83 -36.39 -2.34
N ALA A 32 -6.17 -36.56 -2.42
CA ALA A 32 -7.10 -35.72 -1.71
C ALA A 32 -6.58 -35.66 -0.27
N ALA A 33 -6.33 -34.46 0.23
CA ALA A 33 -5.73 -34.29 1.54
C ALA A 33 -6.56 -35.09 2.55
N ALA A 34 -5.88 -35.92 3.36
CA ALA A 34 -6.54 -36.61 4.47
C ALA A 34 -7.13 -35.56 5.43
N PHE A 35 -8.23 -35.90 6.11
CA PHE A 35 -8.71 -35.03 7.18
C PHE A 35 -7.67 -34.91 8.29
N VAL A 36 -7.59 -33.73 8.87
CA VAL A 36 -6.74 -33.46 10.04
C VAL A 36 -7.42 -34.06 11.26
N HIS A 37 -6.69 -34.86 12.02
CA HIS A 37 -7.18 -35.50 13.23
C HIS A 37 -6.24 -35.31 14.44
N PRO A 38 -6.74 -34.95 15.63
CA PRO A 38 -8.11 -34.49 15.88
C PRO A 38 -8.46 -33.25 15.05
N GLY A 39 -9.69 -33.15 14.52
CA GLY A 39 -10.08 -32.02 13.65
C GLY A 39 -11.52 -31.54 13.77
N VAL A 40 -12.31 -32.16 14.65
CA VAL A 40 -13.65 -31.65 14.99
C VAL A 40 -13.46 -30.48 15.96
N LEU A 41 -13.54 -29.24 15.43
CA LEU A 41 -13.25 -27.93 16.05
C LEU A 41 -11.81 -27.63 16.45
N HIS A 42 -11.07 -28.57 17.05
CA HIS A 42 -9.74 -28.27 17.58
C HIS A 42 -8.70 -29.32 17.17
N THR A 43 -7.66 -28.85 16.48
CA THR A 43 -6.46 -29.63 16.18
C THR A 43 -5.60 -29.88 17.42
N GLU A 44 -4.65 -30.81 17.33
CA GLU A 44 -3.72 -31.03 18.45
C GLU A 44 -2.86 -29.79 18.71
N GLU A 45 -2.42 -29.09 17.67
CA GLU A 45 -1.71 -27.81 17.80
C GLU A 45 -2.57 -26.78 18.55
N ARG A 46 -3.83 -26.63 18.14
CA ARG A 46 -4.74 -25.69 18.80
C ARG A 46 -4.95 -26.05 20.28
N MET A 47 -5.09 -27.34 20.59
CA MET A 47 -5.21 -27.77 21.99
C MET A 47 -3.95 -27.49 22.81
N GLN A 48 -2.75 -27.59 22.24
CA GLN A 48 -1.51 -27.21 22.93
C GLN A 48 -1.51 -25.72 23.29
N GLN A 49 -1.97 -24.85 22.39
CA GLN A 49 -2.12 -23.42 22.66
C GLN A 49 -3.13 -23.17 23.77
N ILE A 50 -4.31 -23.82 23.73
CA ILE A 50 -5.33 -23.73 24.79
C ILE A 50 -4.76 -24.16 26.15
N ARG A 51 -4.02 -25.27 26.22
CA ARG A 51 -3.31 -25.68 27.46
C ARG A 51 -2.32 -24.62 27.92
N GLY A 52 -1.61 -23.98 26.99
CA GLY A 52 -0.73 -22.85 27.25
C GLY A 52 -1.47 -21.68 27.89
N LEU A 53 -2.64 -21.30 27.38
CA LEU A 53 -3.49 -20.24 27.95
C LEU A 53 -3.93 -20.56 29.39
N VAL A 54 -4.32 -21.82 29.66
CA VAL A 54 -4.73 -22.27 31.00
C VAL A 54 -3.54 -22.27 31.96
N LYS A 55 -2.39 -22.82 31.55
CA LYS A 55 -1.16 -22.86 32.37
C LYS A 55 -0.62 -21.46 32.65
N GLY A 56 -0.62 -20.61 31.63
CA GLY A 56 -0.15 -19.22 31.69
C GLY A 56 -1.09 -18.29 32.45
N LYS A 57 -2.32 -18.73 32.73
CA LYS A 57 -3.36 -17.98 33.44
C LYS A 57 -3.67 -16.63 32.79
N SER A 58 -3.83 -16.60 31.46
CA SER A 58 -4.25 -15.40 30.72
C SER A 58 -5.60 -14.90 31.24
N ASP A 59 -5.71 -13.64 31.66
CA ASP A 59 -6.87 -13.11 32.40
C ASP A 59 -8.25 -13.59 31.89
N ASP A 60 -8.60 -13.30 30.63
CA ASP A 60 -9.93 -13.65 30.09
C ASP A 60 -10.07 -15.14 29.71
N ALA A 61 -9.05 -15.75 29.11
CA ALA A 61 -9.10 -17.16 28.68
C ALA A 61 -9.10 -18.11 29.89
N TYR A 62 -8.29 -17.80 30.89
CA TYR A 62 -8.26 -18.53 32.15
C TYR A 62 -9.55 -18.34 32.94
N ALA A 63 -10.15 -17.13 32.93
CA ALA A 63 -11.47 -16.93 33.54
C ALA A 63 -12.55 -17.79 32.85
N SER A 64 -12.54 -17.91 31.52
CA SER A 64 -13.41 -18.84 30.80
C SER A 64 -13.14 -20.31 31.14
N TYR A 65 -11.87 -20.70 31.31
CA TYR A 65 -11.52 -22.03 31.84
C TYR A 65 -12.09 -22.27 33.25
N LEU A 66 -12.05 -21.28 34.16
CA LEU A 66 -12.63 -21.41 35.49
C LEU A 66 -14.17 -21.56 35.44
N LEU A 67 -14.84 -21.00 34.43
CA LEU A 67 -16.27 -21.26 34.20
C LEU A 67 -16.51 -22.71 33.75
N LEU A 68 -15.65 -23.24 32.86
CA LEU A 68 -15.71 -24.63 32.41
C LEU A 68 -15.45 -25.59 33.58
N GLU A 69 -14.39 -25.37 34.33
CA GLU A 69 -13.98 -26.19 35.47
C GLU A 69 -15.06 -26.29 36.55
N LYS A 70 -15.86 -25.23 36.76
CA LYS A 70 -16.95 -25.21 37.73
C LYS A 70 -18.26 -25.80 37.21
N HIS A 71 -18.38 -26.06 35.92
CA HIS A 71 -19.66 -26.47 35.34
C HIS A 71 -20.04 -27.89 35.80
N PRO A 72 -21.29 -28.16 36.25
CA PRO A 72 -21.68 -29.48 36.76
C PRO A 72 -21.50 -30.63 35.77
N CYS A 73 -21.72 -30.37 34.47
CA CYS A 73 -21.51 -31.38 33.43
C CYS A 73 -20.02 -31.58 33.09
N ALA A 74 -19.11 -30.69 33.53
CA ALA A 74 -17.67 -30.85 33.31
C ALA A 74 -16.98 -31.66 34.42
N GLN A 75 -17.70 -32.05 35.48
CA GLN A 75 -17.12 -32.83 36.58
C GLN A 75 -16.97 -34.31 36.21
N SER A 76 -15.83 -34.91 36.56
CA SER A 76 -15.56 -36.32 36.30
C SER A 76 -16.40 -37.27 37.17
N ASP A 77 -17.03 -36.77 38.23
CA ASP A 77 -17.96 -37.51 39.09
C ASP A 77 -19.44 -37.36 38.69
N TYR A 78 -19.73 -36.67 37.57
CA TYR A 78 -21.07 -36.42 37.03
C TYR A 78 -21.95 -37.68 37.06
N LYS A 79 -23.19 -37.52 37.55
CA LYS A 79 -24.19 -38.59 37.64
C LYS A 79 -25.14 -38.49 36.46
N MET A 80 -25.14 -39.53 35.63
CA MET A 80 -26.04 -39.65 34.49
C MET A 80 -27.51 -39.64 34.91
N GLU A 81 -28.35 -39.07 34.06
CA GLU A 81 -29.80 -39.01 34.26
C GLU A 81 -30.60 -39.89 33.29
N GLY A 82 -29.96 -40.37 32.22
CA GLY A 82 -30.38 -41.49 31.39
C GLY A 82 -29.65 -42.79 31.77
N PRO A 83 -29.33 -43.68 30.79
CA PRO A 83 -29.65 -43.58 29.37
C PRO A 83 -31.14 -43.89 29.09
N PHE A 84 -31.65 -43.42 27.96
CA PHE A 84 -33.02 -43.70 27.51
C PHE A 84 -33.01 -44.56 26.26
N ASP A 85 -33.99 -45.47 26.12
CA ASP A 85 -34.13 -46.29 24.92
C ASP A 85 -34.68 -45.51 23.72
N THR A 86 -35.37 -44.41 23.97
CA THR A 86 -35.98 -43.51 23.00
C THR A 86 -35.79 -42.08 23.50
N ILE A 87 -35.24 -41.21 22.65
CA ILE A 87 -35.02 -39.79 22.99
C ILE A 87 -35.79 -38.88 22.04
N ALA A 88 -36.41 -37.82 22.58
CA ALA A 88 -37.06 -36.77 21.80
C ALA A 88 -37.00 -35.40 22.49
N ARG A 89 -37.13 -34.33 21.71
CA ARG A 89 -37.25 -32.95 22.24
C ARG A 89 -38.70 -32.54 22.49
N ASP A 90 -39.64 -33.27 21.89
CA ASP A 90 -41.07 -33.00 21.86
C ASP A 90 -41.89 -34.30 21.90
N GLY A 91 -43.21 -34.17 21.91
CA GLY A 91 -44.14 -35.31 21.89
C GLY A 91 -44.04 -36.22 23.12
N LYS A 92 -44.44 -37.48 22.95
CA LYS A 92 -44.55 -38.50 24.04
C LYS A 92 -43.25 -38.69 24.83
N PHE A 93 -42.10 -38.56 24.15
CA PHE A 93 -40.78 -38.79 24.75
C PHE A 93 -40.07 -37.48 25.12
N GLY A 94 -40.74 -36.32 25.03
CA GLY A 94 -40.13 -35.02 25.35
C GLY A 94 -39.65 -34.88 26.80
N TYR A 95 -40.09 -35.75 27.72
CA TYR A 95 -39.59 -35.80 29.10
C TYR A 95 -38.09 -36.18 29.18
N THR A 96 -37.52 -36.80 28.14
CA THR A 96 -36.10 -37.15 28.10
C THR A 96 -35.21 -35.94 27.82
N LYS A 97 -35.75 -34.88 27.21
CA LYS A 97 -35.01 -33.75 26.65
C LYS A 97 -33.96 -33.16 27.59
N SER A 98 -34.36 -32.63 28.74
CA SER A 98 -33.41 -31.93 29.61
C SER A 98 -32.37 -32.86 30.23
N ARG A 99 -32.70 -34.15 30.39
CA ARG A 99 -31.83 -35.16 30.99
C ARG A 99 -30.79 -35.66 30.00
N MET A 100 -31.21 -36.02 28.79
CA MET A 100 -30.31 -36.44 27.72
C MET A 100 -29.37 -35.31 27.28
N GLU A 101 -29.86 -34.06 27.23
CA GLU A 101 -29.04 -32.89 26.90
C GLU A 101 -27.92 -32.69 27.93
N ARG A 102 -28.20 -32.92 29.22
CA ARG A 102 -27.18 -32.86 30.28
C ARG A 102 -26.19 -34.01 30.18
N ASP A 103 -26.65 -35.23 29.92
CA ASP A 103 -25.77 -36.38 29.73
C ASP A 103 -24.80 -36.14 28.55
N PHE A 104 -25.30 -35.73 27.38
CA PHE A 104 -24.45 -35.49 26.21
C PHE A 104 -23.57 -34.24 26.35
N SER A 105 -24.03 -33.19 27.03
CA SER A 105 -23.15 -32.09 27.45
C SER A 105 -22.06 -32.58 28.40
N ALA A 106 -22.35 -33.52 29.30
CA ALA A 106 -21.33 -34.09 30.17
C ALA A 106 -20.30 -34.91 29.40
N ALA A 107 -20.70 -35.65 28.37
CA ALA A 107 -19.76 -36.34 27.48
C ALA A 107 -18.83 -35.35 26.76
N TYR A 108 -19.37 -34.28 26.16
CA TYR A 108 -18.60 -33.25 25.47
C TYR A 108 -17.64 -32.49 26.41
N LEU A 109 -18.14 -31.98 27.54
CA LEU A 109 -17.34 -31.18 28.46
C LEU A 109 -16.29 -31.99 29.19
N ASN A 110 -16.55 -33.25 29.54
CA ASN A 110 -15.52 -34.13 30.10
C ASN A 110 -14.46 -34.50 29.04
N ALA A 111 -14.85 -34.71 27.77
CA ALA A 111 -13.87 -34.91 26.71
C ALA A 111 -12.98 -33.66 26.50
N LEU A 112 -13.56 -32.46 26.61
CA LEU A 112 -12.82 -31.19 26.58
C LEU A 112 -11.90 -31.03 27.80
N MET A 113 -12.39 -31.29 29.02
CA MET A 113 -11.59 -31.26 30.24
C MET A 113 -10.40 -32.22 30.14
N TRP A 114 -10.59 -33.44 29.64
CA TRP A 114 -9.48 -34.36 29.35
C TRP A 114 -8.45 -33.72 28.42
N ARG A 115 -8.88 -33.13 27.29
CA ARG A 115 -7.97 -32.51 26.32
C ARG A 115 -7.21 -31.31 26.89
N ILE A 116 -7.74 -30.63 27.91
CA ILE A 116 -7.13 -29.48 28.56
C ILE A 116 -6.22 -29.90 29.73
N THR A 117 -6.71 -30.71 30.67
CA THR A 117 -6.03 -31.00 31.94
C THR A 117 -5.15 -32.24 31.88
N GLY A 118 -5.44 -33.17 30.97
CA GLY A 118 -4.82 -34.50 30.96
C GLY A 118 -5.26 -35.40 32.12
N ASP A 119 -6.30 -35.04 32.88
CA ASP A 119 -6.86 -35.93 33.91
C ASP A 119 -7.78 -36.98 33.28
N GLU A 120 -7.32 -38.24 33.32
CA GLU A 120 -8.03 -39.38 32.75
C GLU A 120 -9.41 -39.65 33.38
N SER A 121 -9.70 -39.10 34.57
CA SER A 121 -11.02 -39.22 35.20
C SER A 121 -12.13 -38.65 34.29
N HIS A 122 -11.85 -37.55 33.59
CA HIS A 122 -12.78 -36.95 32.65
C HIS A 122 -12.92 -37.79 31.36
N ALA A 123 -11.82 -38.32 30.81
CA ALA A 123 -11.89 -39.20 29.64
C ALA A 123 -12.74 -40.46 29.93
N ARG A 124 -12.59 -41.05 31.13
CA ARG A 124 -13.42 -42.16 31.59
C ARG A 124 -14.90 -41.78 31.69
N LYS A 125 -15.23 -40.62 32.25
CA LYS A 125 -16.62 -40.14 32.36
C LYS A 125 -17.26 -39.94 30.99
N ALA A 126 -16.54 -39.35 30.04
CA ALA A 126 -17.04 -39.19 28.67
C ALA A 126 -17.31 -40.55 28.01
N ALA A 127 -16.38 -41.51 28.14
CA ALA A 127 -16.56 -42.86 27.62
C ALA A 127 -17.74 -43.59 28.30
N GLU A 128 -17.92 -43.48 29.62
CA GLU A 128 -19.03 -44.06 30.38
C GLU A 128 -20.39 -43.64 29.83
N VAL A 129 -20.58 -42.33 29.62
CA VAL A 129 -21.85 -41.79 29.09
C VAL A 129 -22.12 -42.32 27.69
N LEU A 130 -21.13 -42.26 26.79
CA LEU A 130 -21.27 -42.73 25.41
C LEU A 130 -21.59 -44.23 25.35
N THR A 131 -20.88 -45.05 26.13
CA THR A 131 -21.10 -46.49 26.20
C THR A 131 -22.49 -46.83 26.75
N ALA A 132 -22.95 -46.14 27.79
CA ALA A 132 -24.26 -46.38 28.38
C ALA A 132 -25.41 -46.11 27.40
N TYR A 133 -25.33 -45.01 26.64
CA TYR A 133 -26.29 -44.72 25.57
C TYR A 133 -26.16 -45.69 24.41
N ALA A 134 -24.93 -46.07 24.00
CA ALA A 134 -24.71 -47.03 22.92
C ALA A 134 -25.37 -48.39 23.17
N ARG A 135 -25.47 -48.81 24.44
CA ARG A 135 -26.12 -50.07 24.85
C ARG A 135 -27.63 -49.97 24.96
N THR A 136 -28.19 -48.77 25.10
CA THR A 136 -29.59 -48.57 25.48
C THR A 136 -30.43 -47.92 24.39
N LEU A 137 -29.89 -46.91 23.72
CA LEU A 137 -30.62 -46.07 22.77
C LEU A 137 -30.96 -46.83 21.50
N LYS A 138 -32.24 -46.87 21.15
CA LYS A 138 -32.76 -47.61 19.98
C LYS A 138 -33.19 -46.69 18.85
N ARG A 139 -33.77 -45.51 19.15
CA ARG A 139 -34.29 -44.60 18.12
C ARG A 139 -34.51 -43.17 18.59
N ILE A 140 -34.52 -42.27 17.62
CA ILE A 140 -35.14 -40.95 17.69
C ILE A 140 -36.46 -41.06 16.91
N PRO A 141 -37.64 -40.80 17.52
CA PRO A 141 -38.90 -40.82 16.79
C PRO A 141 -38.94 -39.71 15.73
N ASP A 142 -39.60 -39.93 14.60
CA ASP A 142 -39.83 -38.89 13.58
C ASP A 142 -40.86 -37.88 14.09
N THR A 143 -40.37 -36.88 14.82
CA THR A 143 -41.12 -35.71 15.29
C THR A 143 -40.61 -34.45 14.60
N ASN A 144 -41.31 -33.33 14.76
CA ASN A 144 -40.89 -32.07 14.17
C ASN A 144 -39.48 -31.68 14.64
N ASP A 145 -39.17 -31.84 15.93
CA ASP A 145 -37.87 -31.44 16.50
C ASP A 145 -36.77 -32.52 16.40
N ALA A 146 -37.03 -33.66 15.74
CA ALA A 146 -36.04 -34.73 15.60
C ALA A 146 -34.73 -34.27 14.92
N PRO A 147 -34.74 -33.48 13.82
CA PRO A 147 -33.52 -32.96 13.21
C PRO A 147 -32.75 -32.01 14.13
N LEU A 148 -33.46 -31.18 14.89
CA LEU A 148 -32.84 -30.26 15.85
C LEU A 148 -32.18 -31.03 17.01
N LEU A 149 -32.80 -32.12 17.50
CA LEU A 149 -32.18 -33.03 18.45
C LEU A 149 -30.90 -33.62 17.88
N ALA A 150 -30.98 -34.21 16.70
CA ALA A 150 -29.85 -34.89 16.08
C ALA A 150 -28.70 -33.92 15.80
N GLY A 151 -28.99 -32.70 15.33
CA GLY A 151 -28.00 -31.68 15.01
C GLY A 151 -27.37 -30.95 16.22
N LEU A 152 -28.03 -30.93 17.38
CA LEU A 152 -27.45 -30.35 18.61
C LEU A 152 -26.65 -31.39 19.41
N GLU A 153 -27.27 -32.54 19.68
CA GLU A 153 -26.67 -33.55 20.55
C GLU A 153 -25.68 -34.44 19.80
N GLY A 154 -25.91 -34.67 18.49
CA GLY A 154 -24.99 -35.43 17.65
C GLY A 154 -23.59 -34.80 17.57
N PHE A 155 -23.51 -33.47 17.51
CA PHE A 155 -22.24 -32.74 17.52
C PHE A 155 -21.40 -33.07 18.77
N LYS A 156 -22.03 -33.03 19.95
CA LYS A 156 -21.39 -33.33 21.25
C LYS A 156 -20.83 -34.75 21.29
N ILE A 157 -21.62 -35.70 20.78
CA ILE A 157 -21.24 -37.11 20.67
C ILE A 157 -20.01 -37.27 19.77
N ILE A 158 -20.03 -36.69 18.57
CA ILE A 158 -18.93 -36.80 17.60
C ILE A 158 -17.66 -36.13 18.12
N TYR A 159 -17.75 -34.93 18.72
CA TYR A 159 -16.60 -34.29 19.33
C TYR A 159 -15.96 -35.15 20.42
N ALA A 160 -16.78 -35.75 21.30
CA ALA A 160 -16.28 -36.63 22.35
C ALA A 160 -15.63 -37.90 21.78
N LEU A 161 -16.24 -38.54 20.77
CA LEU A 161 -15.67 -39.70 20.08
C LEU A 161 -14.34 -39.35 19.40
N GLU A 162 -14.25 -38.20 18.73
CA GLU A 162 -13.03 -37.69 18.11
C GLU A 162 -11.92 -37.52 19.14
N ALA A 163 -12.20 -36.82 20.24
CA ALA A 163 -11.23 -36.59 21.30
C ALA A 163 -10.72 -37.91 21.91
N LEU A 164 -11.62 -38.84 22.25
CA LEU A 164 -11.27 -40.12 22.87
C LEU A 164 -10.48 -41.03 21.92
N LYS A 165 -10.92 -41.15 20.65
CA LYS A 165 -10.27 -41.97 19.61
C LYS A 165 -8.82 -41.55 19.39
N HIS A 166 -8.56 -40.26 19.30
CA HIS A 166 -7.24 -39.79 18.88
C HIS A 166 -6.29 -39.51 20.04
N THR A 167 -6.79 -39.15 21.24
CA THR A 167 -5.93 -38.65 22.33
C THR A 167 -5.91 -39.50 23.61
N TRP A 168 -6.96 -40.25 23.93
CA TRP A 168 -6.97 -41.13 25.11
C TRP A 168 -6.66 -42.59 24.75
N ARG A 169 -7.23 -43.12 23.65
CA ARG A 169 -6.95 -44.45 23.08
C ARG A 169 -7.09 -45.66 24.04
N LYS A 170 -7.81 -45.49 25.15
CA LYS A 170 -8.08 -46.54 26.16
C LYS A 170 -9.54 -46.96 26.23
N MET A 171 -10.41 -46.36 25.42
CA MET A 171 -11.80 -46.83 25.29
C MET A 171 -11.78 -48.22 24.65
N PRO A 172 -12.45 -49.23 25.23
CA PRO A 172 -12.53 -50.55 24.61
C PRO A 172 -13.06 -50.45 23.18
N ALA A 173 -12.45 -51.19 22.25
CA ALA A 173 -12.81 -51.11 20.84
C ALA A 173 -14.30 -51.42 20.61
N GLU A 174 -14.85 -52.41 21.32
CA GLU A 174 -16.28 -52.76 21.25
C GLU A 174 -17.21 -51.63 21.70
N ASP A 175 -16.80 -50.85 22.70
CA ASP A 175 -17.56 -49.72 23.24
C ASP A 175 -17.48 -48.51 22.28
N TYR A 176 -16.30 -48.21 21.74
CA TYR A 176 -16.13 -47.18 20.71
C TYR A 176 -16.97 -47.50 19.47
N GLU A 177 -16.85 -48.72 18.95
CA GLU A 177 -17.65 -49.18 17.81
C GLU A 177 -19.15 -49.21 18.13
N GLY A 178 -19.52 -49.52 19.38
CA GLY A 178 -20.89 -49.41 19.85
C GLY A 178 -21.43 -47.98 19.77
N ALA A 179 -20.68 -47.01 20.27
CA ALA A 179 -21.05 -45.59 20.23
C ALA A 179 -21.08 -45.04 18.78
N LEU A 180 -20.13 -45.45 17.94
CA LEU A 180 -20.12 -45.10 16.52
C LEU A 180 -21.33 -45.69 15.77
N ARG A 181 -21.69 -46.96 16.06
CA ARG A 181 -22.91 -47.58 15.54
C ARG A 181 -24.17 -46.86 16.02
N MET A 182 -24.24 -46.45 17.29
CA MET A 182 -25.35 -45.65 17.80
C MET A 182 -25.52 -44.36 16.99
N PHE A 183 -24.43 -43.61 16.76
CA PHE A 183 -24.50 -42.41 15.95
C PHE A 183 -24.95 -42.70 14.52
N THR A 184 -24.28 -43.62 13.82
CA THR A 184 -24.53 -43.92 12.40
C THR A 184 -25.88 -44.58 12.13
N LYS A 185 -26.49 -45.26 13.12
CA LYS A 185 -27.80 -45.93 12.96
C LYS A 185 -28.97 -45.16 13.56
N VAL A 186 -28.74 -44.28 14.54
CA VAL A 186 -29.82 -43.55 15.22
C VAL A 186 -29.84 -42.06 14.86
N PHE A 187 -28.68 -41.40 14.81
CA PHE A 187 -28.60 -39.96 14.57
C PHE A 187 -28.45 -39.63 13.08
N LEU A 188 -27.49 -40.26 12.40
CA LEU A 188 -27.18 -39.96 11.00
C LEU A 188 -28.38 -40.09 10.06
N PRO A 189 -29.26 -41.11 10.15
CA PRO A 189 -30.44 -41.19 9.29
C PRO A 189 -31.41 -40.01 9.44
N VAL A 190 -31.50 -39.42 10.64
CA VAL A 190 -32.34 -38.23 10.88
C VAL A 190 -31.76 -37.02 10.15
N LEU A 191 -30.43 -36.86 10.16
CA LEU A 191 -29.74 -35.78 9.44
C LEU A 191 -29.85 -35.95 7.91
N GLU A 192 -29.68 -37.16 7.40
CA GLU A 192 -29.86 -37.48 5.97
C GLU A 192 -31.29 -37.17 5.50
N THR A 193 -32.28 -37.62 6.28
CA THR A 193 -33.69 -37.36 6.00
C THR A 193 -33.99 -35.86 5.94
N PHE A 194 -33.31 -35.04 6.75
CA PHE A 194 -33.47 -33.59 6.68
C PHE A 194 -32.96 -33.02 5.35
N TYR A 195 -31.81 -33.45 4.86
CA TYR A 195 -31.26 -33.03 3.55
C TYR A 195 -32.10 -33.49 2.36
N GLU A 196 -32.86 -34.57 2.49
CA GLU A 196 -33.73 -35.11 1.44
C GLU A 196 -35.12 -34.46 1.39
N ARG A 197 -35.56 -33.82 2.48
CA ARG A 197 -36.89 -33.20 2.57
C ARG A 197 -36.90 -31.82 1.92
N ASN A 198 -38.03 -31.45 1.34
CA ASN A 198 -38.29 -30.06 0.94
C ASN A 198 -38.24 -29.14 2.18
N PRO A 199 -37.73 -27.91 2.05
CA PRO A 199 -37.63 -26.95 3.16
C PRO A 199 -38.96 -26.75 3.88
N TYR A 200 -38.93 -26.81 5.21
CA TYR A 200 -40.12 -26.62 6.07
C TYR A 200 -39.83 -25.91 7.39
N THR A 201 -38.57 -25.57 7.65
CA THR A 201 -38.05 -25.06 8.93
C THR A 201 -37.44 -23.67 8.79
N ASN A 202 -37.26 -22.99 9.93
CA ASN A 202 -36.45 -21.76 9.98
C ASN A 202 -34.97 -22.04 9.70
N GLY A 203 -34.22 -21.02 9.29
CA GLY A 203 -32.87 -21.22 8.78
C GLY A 203 -31.83 -21.68 9.80
N ASN A 204 -31.99 -21.41 11.11
CA ASN A 204 -31.02 -21.95 12.09
C ASN A 204 -31.00 -23.49 12.12
N TRP A 205 -32.08 -24.18 11.68
CA TRP A 205 -32.15 -25.63 11.67
C TRP A 205 -31.17 -26.25 10.67
N GLY A 206 -31.13 -25.73 9.44
CA GLY A 206 -30.21 -26.20 8.41
C GLY A 206 -28.75 -26.04 8.81
N ALA A 207 -28.38 -24.91 9.42
CA ALA A 207 -27.04 -24.70 9.95
C ALA A 207 -26.70 -25.69 11.09
N ILE A 208 -27.63 -25.97 11.99
CA ILE A 208 -27.46 -26.91 13.11
C ILE A 208 -27.33 -28.36 12.63
N VAL A 209 -28.13 -28.79 11.65
CA VAL A 209 -28.00 -30.13 11.05
C VAL A 209 -26.63 -30.25 10.36
N THR A 210 -26.25 -29.22 9.60
CA THR A 210 -25.00 -29.19 8.84
C THR A 210 -23.76 -29.21 9.73
N LYS A 211 -23.77 -28.53 10.88
CA LYS A 211 -22.63 -28.57 11.82
C LYS A 211 -22.33 -29.98 12.32
N THR A 212 -23.36 -30.76 12.64
CA THR A 212 -23.19 -32.17 13.07
C THR A 212 -22.80 -33.06 11.90
N TYR A 213 -23.45 -32.88 10.75
CA TYR A 213 -23.17 -33.69 9.56
C TYR A 213 -21.72 -33.52 9.10
N MET A 214 -21.22 -32.28 9.06
CA MET A 214 -19.82 -31.99 8.74
C MET A 214 -18.85 -32.55 9.80
N ALA A 215 -19.14 -32.39 11.09
CA ALA A 215 -18.33 -32.98 12.16
C ALA A 215 -18.22 -34.51 12.04
N ALA A 216 -19.34 -35.18 11.76
CA ALA A 216 -19.39 -36.62 11.56
C ALA A 216 -18.59 -37.05 10.32
N SER A 217 -18.68 -36.28 9.22
CA SER A 217 -17.92 -36.55 8.00
C SER A 217 -16.41 -36.53 8.23
N ILE A 218 -15.92 -35.59 9.05
CA ILE A 218 -14.52 -35.50 9.45
C ILE A 218 -14.16 -36.75 10.26
N HIS A 219 -14.89 -37.03 11.36
CA HIS A 219 -14.59 -38.18 12.24
C HIS A 219 -14.60 -39.56 11.54
N LEU A 220 -15.49 -39.71 10.55
CA LEU A 220 -15.67 -40.93 9.77
C LEU A 220 -14.71 -41.03 8.57
N ASP A 221 -13.87 -40.02 8.34
CA ASP A 221 -13.05 -39.90 7.13
C ASP A 221 -13.88 -39.94 5.82
N ASP A 222 -15.13 -39.46 5.85
CA ASP A 222 -16.05 -39.50 4.70
C ASP A 222 -16.06 -38.17 3.93
N ARG A 223 -15.20 -38.10 2.90
CA ARG A 223 -15.08 -36.91 2.04
C ARG A 223 -16.38 -36.60 1.27
N LYS A 224 -17.16 -37.60 0.87
CA LYS A 224 -18.41 -37.36 0.13
C LYS A 224 -19.45 -36.68 1.02
N MET A 225 -19.53 -37.15 2.25
CA MET A 225 -20.38 -36.57 3.29
C MET A 225 -19.95 -35.12 3.60
N TYR A 226 -18.64 -34.84 3.66
CA TYR A 226 -18.11 -33.49 3.85
C TYR A 226 -18.50 -32.53 2.73
N GLU A 227 -18.27 -32.93 1.47
CA GLU A 227 -18.64 -32.10 0.32
C GLU A 227 -20.15 -31.89 0.23
N LYS A 228 -20.96 -32.87 0.65
CA LYS A 228 -22.42 -32.71 0.75
C LYS A 228 -22.80 -31.62 1.76
N ALA A 229 -22.20 -31.62 2.96
CA ALA A 229 -22.44 -30.58 3.96
C ALA A 229 -22.00 -29.19 3.46
N ARG A 230 -20.81 -29.11 2.85
CA ARG A 230 -20.27 -27.88 2.27
C ARG A 230 -21.18 -27.32 1.17
N ALA A 231 -21.61 -28.16 0.24
CA ALA A 231 -22.53 -27.78 -0.83
C ALA A 231 -23.88 -27.33 -0.27
N PHE A 232 -24.42 -28.03 0.73
CA PHE A 232 -25.65 -27.62 1.40
C PHE A 232 -25.51 -26.24 2.07
N TYR A 233 -24.42 -25.99 2.80
CA TYR A 233 -24.17 -24.70 3.47
C TYR A 233 -24.11 -23.53 2.49
N LEU A 234 -23.44 -23.71 1.36
CA LEU A 234 -23.23 -22.65 0.37
C LEU A 234 -24.46 -22.42 -0.50
N ASP A 235 -25.03 -23.50 -1.06
CA ASP A 235 -25.94 -23.42 -2.20
C ASP A 235 -27.11 -24.43 -2.12
N GLY A 236 -27.32 -25.07 -0.97
CA GLY A 236 -28.48 -25.92 -0.72
C GLY A 236 -29.82 -25.19 -0.92
N TYR A 237 -30.86 -25.94 -1.30
CA TYR A 237 -32.22 -25.41 -1.29
C TYR A 237 -32.80 -25.56 0.12
N ASP A 238 -32.38 -24.71 1.04
CA ASP A 238 -32.87 -24.63 2.43
C ASP A 238 -32.74 -23.19 3.00
N ASN A 239 -33.51 -22.86 4.04
CA ASN A 239 -33.41 -21.57 4.73
C ASN A 239 -32.08 -21.40 5.49
N GLY A 240 -31.41 -22.49 5.82
CA GLY A 240 -30.17 -22.50 6.60
C GLY A 240 -28.89 -22.36 5.79
N THR A 241 -28.98 -22.05 4.50
CA THR A 241 -27.80 -21.71 3.69
C THR A 241 -27.33 -20.29 3.99
N LEU A 242 -26.05 -20.02 3.70
CA LEU A 242 -25.45 -18.72 3.99
C LEU A 242 -26.21 -17.57 3.32
N ALA A 243 -26.65 -17.75 2.07
CA ALA A 243 -27.35 -16.70 1.31
C ALA A 243 -28.83 -16.55 1.70
N HIS A 244 -29.50 -17.61 2.13
CA HIS A 244 -30.92 -17.55 2.53
C HIS A 244 -31.11 -17.19 4.00
N TYR A 245 -30.06 -17.29 4.82
CA TYR A 245 -30.12 -16.90 6.22
C TYR A 245 -29.62 -15.48 6.48
N ILE A 246 -28.66 -14.96 5.72
CA ILE A 246 -28.05 -13.64 5.95
C ILE A 246 -28.13 -12.81 4.68
N ASP A 247 -28.76 -11.65 4.77
CA ASP A 247 -28.83 -10.67 3.68
C ASP A 247 -27.45 -10.14 3.27
N GLY A 248 -27.26 -9.89 1.97
CA GLY A 248 -25.96 -9.53 1.42
C GLY A 248 -25.62 -8.06 1.55
N GLU A 249 -26.66 -7.23 1.58
CA GLU A 249 -26.51 -5.79 1.61
C GLU A 249 -26.56 -5.29 3.05
N THR A 250 -27.57 -5.72 3.81
CA THR A 250 -27.86 -5.24 5.16
C THR A 250 -27.20 -6.07 6.25
N GLY A 251 -26.90 -7.34 6.00
CA GLY A 251 -26.51 -8.30 7.03
C GLY A 251 -27.68 -8.79 7.90
N GLN A 252 -28.92 -8.39 7.61
CA GLN A 252 -30.12 -8.86 8.31
C GLN A 252 -30.21 -10.39 8.25
N LEU A 253 -30.57 -11.01 9.38
CA LEU A 253 -30.83 -12.44 9.43
C LEU A 253 -32.29 -12.75 9.09
N GLN A 254 -32.54 -13.91 8.51
CA GLN A 254 -33.89 -14.44 8.28
C GLN A 254 -34.72 -14.44 9.58
N GLU A 255 -34.13 -14.78 10.74
CA GLU A 255 -34.81 -14.82 12.04
C GLU A 255 -34.96 -13.45 12.74
N SER A 256 -34.53 -12.34 12.12
CA SER A 256 -34.47 -11.00 12.78
C SER A 256 -35.84 -10.50 13.25
N GLY A 257 -36.91 -10.86 12.56
CA GLY A 257 -38.28 -10.51 12.95
C GLY A 257 -38.89 -11.40 14.04
N ARG A 258 -38.22 -12.51 14.41
CA ARG A 258 -38.69 -13.44 15.44
C ARG A 258 -38.19 -13.05 16.83
N ASP A 259 -36.89 -13.21 17.08
CA ASP A 259 -36.19 -12.80 18.29
C ASP A 259 -34.66 -12.92 18.14
N GLN A 260 -33.94 -12.22 19.03
CA GLN A 260 -32.49 -12.14 18.97
C GLN A 260 -31.79 -13.44 19.40
N SER A 261 -32.42 -14.26 20.23
CA SER A 261 -31.83 -15.54 20.66
C SER A 261 -31.71 -16.52 19.48
N HIS A 262 -32.72 -16.60 18.62
CA HIS A 262 -32.65 -17.47 17.42
C HIS A 262 -31.70 -16.93 16.35
N CYS A 263 -31.55 -15.60 16.26
CA CYS A 263 -30.52 -14.98 15.43
C CYS A 263 -29.11 -15.47 15.83
N MET A 264 -28.77 -15.33 17.11
CA MET A 264 -27.48 -15.77 17.66
C MET A 264 -27.31 -17.30 17.59
N LEU A 265 -28.37 -18.08 17.80
CA LEU A 265 -28.35 -19.54 17.64
C LEU A 265 -27.92 -19.95 16.21
N GLY A 266 -28.50 -19.31 15.18
CA GLY A 266 -28.12 -19.58 13.80
C GLY A 266 -26.69 -19.15 13.48
N LEU A 267 -26.27 -17.95 13.90
CA LEU A 267 -24.89 -17.48 13.68
C LEU A 267 -23.85 -18.40 14.32
N GLY A 268 -24.08 -18.82 15.57
CA GLY A 268 -23.16 -19.75 16.25
C GLY A 268 -23.05 -21.10 15.55
N ALA A 269 -24.16 -21.61 15.01
CA ALA A 269 -24.15 -22.84 14.22
C ALA A 269 -23.40 -22.66 12.90
N MET A 270 -23.60 -21.55 12.20
CA MET A 270 -22.86 -21.23 10.97
C MET A 270 -21.37 -21.04 11.22
N ALA A 271 -20.98 -20.31 12.27
CA ALA A 271 -19.59 -20.16 12.65
C ALA A 271 -18.95 -21.50 13.01
N THR A 272 -19.69 -22.42 13.64
CA THR A 272 -19.20 -23.78 13.91
C THR A 272 -18.95 -24.56 12.61
N VAL A 273 -19.83 -24.44 11.60
CA VAL A 273 -19.61 -25.04 10.26
C VAL A 273 -18.34 -24.46 9.63
N CYS A 274 -18.19 -23.13 9.63
CA CYS A 274 -17.01 -22.48 9.08
C CYS A 274 -15.72 -22.88 9.83
N GLU A 275 -15.76 -22.99 11.15
CA GLU A 275 -14.61 -23.39 11.95
C GLU A 275 -14.23 -24.87 11.69
N LEU A 276 -15.22 -25.77 11.58
CA LEU A 276 -14.97 -27.16 11.21
C LEU A 276 -14.25 -27.26 9.86
N ALA A 277 -14.70 -26.51 8.86
CA ALA A 277 -14.06 -26.46 7.54
C ALA A 277 -12.66 -25.82 7.60
N TRP A 278 -12.52 -24.74 8.37
CA TRP A 278 -11.25 -24.02 8.54
C TRP A 278 -10.14 -24.93 9.09
N GLN A 279 -10.45 -25.78 10.08
CA GLN A 279 -9.49 -26.74 10.62
C GLN A 279 -9.04 -27.80 9.60
N GLN A 280 -9.76 -27.93 8.48
CA GLN A 280 -9.43 -28.81 7.35
C GLN A 280 -8.79 -28.06 6.17
N GLY A 281 -8.52 -26.75 6.33
CA GLY A 281 -7.94 -25.90 5.29
C GLY A 281 -8.96 -25.38 4.26
N ASP A 282 -10.25 -25.43 4.57
CA ASP A 282 -11.34 -24.97 3.69
C ASP A 282 -12.00 -23.70 4.27
N ASP A 283 -11.82 -22.58 3.58
CA ASP A 283 -12.25 -21.26 4.06
C ASP A 283 -13.71 -20.96 3.68
N LEU A 284 -14.63 -21.44 4.51
CA LEU A 284 -16.05 -21.08 4.41
C LEU A 284 -16.40 -19.75 5.08
N TYR A 285 -15.48 -19.13 5.83
CA TYR A 285 -15.71 -17.82 6.45
C TYR A 285 -15.72 -16.69 5.41
N SER A 286 -14.88 -16.78 4.36
CA SER A 286 -14.83 -15.77 3.29
C SER A 286 -15.96 -15.87 2.29
N ALA A 287 -16.75 -16.94 2.34
CA ALA A 287 -17.83 -17.21 1.39
C ALA A 287 -18.82 -16.04 1.25
N LYS A 288 -19.19 -15.76 -0.01
CA LYS A 288 -20.17 -14.74 -0.41
C LYS A 288 -19.85 -13.35 0.17
N ASP A 289 -18.59 -12.94 0.06
CA ASP A 289 -18.02 -11.66 0.52
C ASP A 289 -18.07 -11.47 2.05
N ASN A 290 -17.52 -12.44 2.79
CA ASN A 290 -17.55 -12.48 4.25
C ASN A 290 -18.99 -12.33 4.80
N ARG A 291 -19.97 -13.02 4.18
CA ARG A 291 -21.39 -12.84 4.50
C ARG A 291 -21.68 -13.08 5.99
N LEU A 292 -21.02 -14.06 6.59
CA LEU A 292 -21.18 -14.37 8.01
C LEU A 292 -20.72 -13.20 8.91
N LEU A 293 -19.62 -12.50 8.57
CA LEU A 293 -19.16 -11.28 9.26
C LEU A 293 -20.28 -10.23 9.31
N LYS A 294 -20.93 -9.96 8.18
CA LYS A 294 -22.03 -8.99 8.08
C LYS A 294 -23.18 -9.34 9.03
N GLY A 295 -23.55 -10.62 9.10
CA GLY A 295 -24.58 -11.10 10.03
C GLY A 295 -24.22 -10.88 11.50
N TYR A 296 -22.97 -11.15 11.88
CA TYR A 296 -22.48 -10.87 13.23
C TYR A 296 -22.52 -9.37 13.57
N GLU A 297 -22.04 -8.51 12.68
CA GLU A 297 -22.06 -7.05 12.90
C GLU A 297 -23.49 -6.50 12.97
N TYR A 298 -24.42 -7.02 12.17
CA TYR A 298 -25.84 -6.66 12.25
C TYR A 298 -26.44 -7.01 13.62
N VAL A 299 -26.28 -8.26 14.06
CA VAL A 299 -26.82 -8.74 15.34
C VAL A 299 -26.17 -8.02 16.51
N ALA A 300 -24.84 -7.84 16.49
CA ALA A 300 -24.11 -7.13 17.53
C ALA A 300 -24.58 -5.67 17.64
N ARG A 301 -24.66 -4.95 16.51
CA ARG A 301 -25.13 -3.57 16.45
C ARG A 301 -26.52 -3.42 17.05
N TYR A 302 -27.47 -4.28 16.64
CA TYR A 302 -28.84 -4.19 17.15
C TYR A 302 -28.91 -4.48 18.66
N ASN A 303 -28.21 -5.51 19.14
CA ASN A 303 -28.25 -5.91 20.55
C ASN A 303 -27.53 -4.93 21.48
N LEU A 304 -26.59 -4.14 20.97
CA LEU A 304 -25.98 -3.00 21.69
C LEU A 304 -26.92 -1.80 21.88
N GLY A 305 -28.10 -1.82 21.28
CA GLY A 305 -29.10 -0.76 21.40
C GLY A 305 -29.18 0.21 20.22
N TYR A 306 -28.36 0.01 19.17
CA TYR A 306 -28.44 0.81 17.95
C TYR A 306 -29.56 0.33 17.01
N ASP A 307 -30.02 1.23 16.16
CA ASP A 307 -30.91 0.88 15.06
C ASP A 307 -30.16 0.20 13.92
N VAL A 308 -30.87 -0.69 13.22
CA VAL A 308 -30.39 -1.46 12.06
C VAL A 308 -31.46 -1.42 10.96
N PRO A 309 -31.05 -1.49 9.68
CA PRO A 309 -32.01 -1.58 8.58
C PRO A 309 -32.83 -2.87 8.71
N PHE A 310 -34.12 -2.81 8.44
CA PHE A 310 -34.98 -4.00 8.38
C PHE A 310 -35.79 -4.00 7.09
N VAL A 311 -35.77 -5.11 6.37
CA VAL A 311 -36.57 -5.38 5.20
C VAL A 311 -37.42 -6.62 5.43
N ARG A 312 -38.65 -6.61 4.90
CA ARG A 312 -39.52 -7.79 4.95
C ARG A 312 -38.82 -8.93 4.19
N TRP A 313 -38.51 -10.00 4.90
CA TRP A 313 -37.77 -11.15 4.38
C TRP A 313 -38.74 -12.31 4.18
N THR A 314 -38.94 -12.75 2.94
CA THR A 314 -39.73 -13.95 2.65
C THR A 314 -38.78 -15.14 2.57
N ASP A 315 -38.86 -16.03 3.55
CA ASP A 315 -38.11 -17.29 3.53
C ASP A 315 -38.60 -18.21 2.40
N ILE A 316 -37.80 -19.20 2.01
CA ILE A 316 -38.09 -20.02 0.81
C ILE A 316 -39.33 -20.92 0.96
N THR A 317 -39.81 -21.15 2.19
CA THR A 317 -41.05 -21.88 2.46
C THR A 317 -42.28 -20.98 2.37
N GLY A 318 -42.10 -19.65 2.37
CA GLY A 318 -43.18 -18.66 2.43
C GLY A 318 -43.93 -18.63 3.75
N LYS A 319 -43.43 -19.28 4.81
CA LYS A 319 -44.11 -19.42 6.11
C LYS A 319 -43.79 -18.29 7.09
N TYR A 320 -42.60 -17.70 6.96
CA TYR A 320 -42.00 -16.71 7.85
C TYR A 320 -41.66 -15.47 7.03
N CYS A 321 -42.70 -14.79 6.55
CA CYS A 321 -42.57 -13.69 5.60
C CYS A 321 -43.27 -12.40 6.01
N ASP A 322 -43.97 -12.36 7.14
CA ASP A 322 -44.91 -11.27 7.48
C ASP A 322 -44.40 -10.34 8.58
N TRP A 323 -43.12 -10.41 8.93
CA TRP A 323 -42.54 -9.47 9.91
C TRP A 323 -42.30 -8.11 9.27
N GLU A 324 -42.78 -7.06 9.93
CA GLU A 324 -42.67 -5.68 9.46
C GLU A 324 -41.54 -4.90 10.15
N GLU A 325 -41.03 -5.40 11.27
CA GLU A 325 -39.93 -4.80 12.04
C GLU A 325 -39.00 -5.86 12.66
N VAL A 326 -37.79 -5.42 13.02
CA VAL A 326 -36.84 -6.24 13.80
C VAL A 326 -37.37 -6.45 15.21
N SER A 327 -37.35 -7.70 15.69
CA SER A 327 -37.96 -8.05 16.96
C SER A 327 -37.14 -7.55 18.16
N PRO A 328 -37.74 -6.79 19.10
CA PRO A 328 -37.08 -6.38 20.34
C PRO A 328 -36.96 -7.54 21.34
N LYS A 329 -37.57 -8.70 21.07
CA LYS A 329 -37.57 -9.84 21.98
C LYS A 329 -36.15 -10.37 22.17
N ALA A 330 -35.73 -10.45 23.43
CA ALA A 330 -34.40 -10.86 23.85
C ALA A 330 -33.25 -9.92 23.42
N ARG A 331 -33.55 -8.69 22.99
CA ARG A 331 -32.53 -7.69 22.70
C ARG A 331 -31.60 -7.45 23.90
N GLY A 332 -30.30 -7.48 23.64
CA GLY A 332 -29.25 -7.32 24.66
C GLY A 332 -29.03 -8.56 25.56
N ARG A 333 -29.76 -9.66 25.35
CA ARG A 333 -29.52 -10.93 26.06
C ARG A 333 -28.67 -11.86 25.20
N TYR A 334 -27.36 -11.79 25.39
CA TYR A 334 -26.37 -12.48 24.55
C TYR A 334 -26.30 -13.99 24.79
N MET A 335 -26.14 -14.74 23.71
CA MET A 335 -25.58 -16.11 23.73
C MET A 335 -24.06 -16.03 23.51
N TYR A 336 -23.33 -17.03 23.99
CA TYR A 336 -21.86 -17.09 23.89
C TYR A 336 -21.41 -17.66 22.54
N VAL A 337 -21.48 -16.84 21.49
CA VAL A 337 -21.20 -17.22 20.10
C VAL A 337 -20.31 -16.22 19.35
N PHE A 338 -19.79 -15.20 20.01
CA PHE A 338 -19.12 -14.07 19.35
C PHE A 338 -17.61 -14.31 19.22
N ASP A 339 -16.97 -14.97 20.20
CA ASP A 339 -15.50 -15.19 20.16
C ASP A 339 -15.06 -16.04 18.97
N ILE A 340 -15.83 -17.05 18.57
CA ILE A 340 -15.50 -17.93 17.43
C ILE A 340 -15.35 -17.13 16.11
N ALA A 341 -16.28 -16.22 15.82
CA ALA A 341 -16.24 -15.40 14.62
C ALA A 341 -15.24 -14.25 14.74
N TYR A 342 -15.17 -13.61 15.91
CA TYR A 342 -14.20 -12.54 16.17
C TYR A 342 -12.77 -13.04 16.06
N ASN A 343 -12.51 -14.27 16.50
CA ASN A 343 -11.21 -14.89 16.35
C ASN A 343 -10.80 -15.02 14.90
N HIS A 344 -11.66 -15.59 14.06
CA HIS A 344 -11.34 -15.71 12.65
C HIS A 344 -11.19 -14.33 12.01
N TYR A 345 -12.22 -13.49 12.04
CA TYR A 345 -12.20 -12.24 11.26
C TYR A 345 -11.23 -11.21 11.82
N VAL A 346 -11.15 -11.01 13.13
CA VAL A 346 -10.28 -9.99 13.73
C VAL A 346 -8.90 -10.53 14.04
N ASN A 347 -8.79 -11.65 14.76
CA ASN A 347 -7.47 -12.14 15.21
C ASN A 347 -6.67 -12.81 14.07
N ARG A 348 -7.32 -13.66 13.25
CA ARG A 348 -6.65 -14.35 12.12
C ARG A 348 -6.56 -13.45 10.88
N MET A 349 -7.67 -12.80 10.49
CA MET A 349 -7.78 -12.09 9.20
C MET A 349 -7.57 -10.56 9.29
N GLY A 350 -7.54 -9.96 10.49
CA GLY A 350 -7.36 -8.51 10.66
C GLY A 350 -8.51 -7.65 10.12
N LEU A 351 -9.69 -8.22 9.88
CA LEU A 351 -10.87 -7.50 9.45
C LEU A 351 -11.58 -6.82 10.63
N PRO A 352 -12.19 -5.63 10.45
CA PRO A 352 -12.88 -4.95 11.53
C PRO A 352 -14.23 -5.60 11.83
N MET A 353 -14.49 -5.85 13.12
CA MET A 353 -15.81 -6.19 13.66
C MET A 353 -16.15 -5.29 14.86
N PRO A 354 -16.31 -3.98 14.66
CA PRO A 354 -16.38 -3.00 15.74
C PRO A 354 -17.56 -3.21 16.70
N PHE A 355 -18.72 -3.65 16.22
CA PHE A 355 -19.86 -3.89 17.10
C PHE A 355 -19.70 -5.21 17.85
N THR A 356 -19.24 -6.25 17.19
CA THR A 356 -18.91 -7.54 17.82
C THR A 356 -17.85 -7.37 18.91
N GLY A 357 -16.84 -6.54 18.67
CA GLY A 357 -15.83 -6.19 19.67
C GLY A 357 -16.40 -5.49 20.89
N GLN A 358 -17.37 -4.59 20.71
CA GLN A 358 -18.09 -3.95 21.82
C GLN A 358 -18.94 -4.94 22.62
N VAL A 359 -19.64 -5.87 21.94
CA VAL A 359 -20.37 -6.95 22.61
C VAL A 359 -19.42 -7.80 23.46
N LEU A 360 -18.29 -8.22 22.90
CA LEU A 360 -17.28 -8.98 23.63
C LEU A 360 -16.70 -8.21 24.82
N GLY A 361 -16.58 -6.88 24.72
CA GLY A 361 -16.25 -6.01 25.85
C GLY A 361 -17.26 -6.03 26.99
N GLN A 362 -18.52 -6.41 26.73
CA GLN A 362 -19.58 -6.55 27.75
C GLN A 362 -19.72 -7.98 28.29
N ILE A 363 -19.46 -9.00 27.48
CA ILE A 363 -19.81 -10.39 27.81
C ILE A 363 -18.62 -11.30 28.12
N ARG A 364 -17.39 -10.89 27.80
CA ARG A 364 -16.21 -11.73 28.12
C ARG A 364 -16.00 -11.82 29.65
N PRO A 365 -15.57 -12.99 30.15
CA PRO A 365 -15.35 -14.24 29.42
C PRO A 365 -16.67 -14.92 29.02
N GLU A 366 -16.74 -15.42 27.78
CA GLU A 366 -17.81 -16.29 27.32
C GLU A 366 -17.86 -17.59 28.13
N GLY A 367 -19.06 -17.98 28.55
CA GLY A 367 -19.33 -19.13 29.41
C GLY A 367 -20.01 -20.29 28.69
N TYR A 368 -20.78 -21.08 29.43
CA TYR A 368 -21.49 -22.24 28.89
C TYR A 368 -22.75 -21.83 28.11
N ASP A 369 -22.90 -22.39 26.90
CA ASP A 369 -24.14 -22.44 26.16
C ASP A 369 -24.42 -23.91 25.81
N ARG A 370 -25.68 -24.35 25.96
CA ARG A 370 -26.03 -25.77 25.77
C ARG A 370 -26.06 -26.18 24.29
N ASP A 371 -26.36 -25.24 23.41
CA ASP A 371 -26.69 -25.52 22.01
C ASP A 371 -25.49 -25.21 21.08
N GLN A 372 -24.42 -24.63 21.62
CA GLN A 372 -23.19 -24.19 20.94
C GLN A 372 -21.93 -24.80 21.60
N PRO A 373 -20.73 -24.67 20.99
CA PRO A 373 -19.50 -25.17 21.60
C PRO A 373 -19.21 -24.58 23.00
N GLY A 374 -19.64 -23.33 23.26
CA GLY A 374 -19.45 -22.61 24.51
C GLY A 374 -18.00 -22.22 24.79
N PHE A 375 -17.76 -21.45 25.86
CA PHE A 375 -16.42 -21.09 26.36
C PHE A 375 -15.49 -20.44 25.30
N GLY A 376 -16.06 -19.63 24.41
CA GLY A 376 -15.35 -19.14 23.23
C GLY A 376 -14.08 -18.33 23.54
N THR A 377 -14.07 -17.58 24.65
CA THR A 377 -12.90 -16.82 25.11
C THR A 377 -11.71 -17.70 25.49
N LEU A 378 -11.91 -18.99 25.76
CA LEU A 378 -10.86 -19.97 25.90
C LEU A 378 -10.58 -20.67 24.56
N LEU A 379 -11.63 -21.23 23.95
CA LEU A 379 -11.50 -22.17 22.84
C LEU A 379 -11.03 -21.49 21.55
N PHE A 380 -11.52 -20.28 21.29
CA PHE A 380 -11.26 -19.50 20.08
C PHE A 380 -10.45 -18.23 20.41
N ASN A 381 -9.56 -18.30 21.40
CA ASN A 381 -8.65 -17.19 21.67
C ASN A 381 -7.28 -17.48 21.07
N GLU A 382 -7.11 -17.03 19.83
CA GLU A 382 -5.83 -16.96 19.14
C GLU A 382 -5.33 -15.50 19.14
N LYS A 383 -5.45 -14.80 20.30
CA LYS A 383 -4.77 -13.51 20.52
C LYS A 383 -3.43 -13.59 19.83
N ALA A 384 -3.22 -12.71 18.86
CA ALA A 384 -2.21 -12.84 17.83
C ALA A 384 -0.78 -12.72 18.38
N ASP A 385 -0.35 -13.73 19.11
CA ASP A 385 1.03 -14.11 19.29
C ASP A 385 1.13 -15.49 18.64
N TYR A 386 1.72 -15.49 17.44
CA TYR A 386 2.54 -16.53 16.79
C TYR A 386 2.60 -16.29 15.27
N ARG A 387 2.52 -15.04 14.77
CA ARG A 387 2.99 -14.78 13.40
C ARG A 387 4.48 -15.14 13.37
N LYS A 388 4.79 -16.27 12.76
CA LYS A 388 6.16 -16.70 12.51
C LYS A 388 6.65 -15.95 11.27
N PHE A 389 7.64 -15.08 11.45
CA PHE A 389 8.25 -14.38 10.33
C PHE A 389 9.20 -15.30 9.55
N VAL A 390 9.26 -15.07 8.25
CA VAL A 390 10.27 -15.62 7.34
C VAL A 390 11.58 -14.90 7.60
N HIS A 391 12.67 -15.66 7.74
CA HIS A 391 14.00 -15.15 8.03
C HIS A 391 15.08 -15.78 7.14
N PRO A 392 15.99 -14.99 6.56
CA PRO A 392 15.85 -13.54 6.39
C PRO A 392 14.57 -13.23 5.62
N GLY A 393 13.91 -12.13 5.94
CA GLY A 393 12.65 -11.77 5.27
C GLY A 393 12.31 -10.29 5.38
N GLY A 394 13.31 -9.44 5.61
CA GLY A 394 13.20 -8.00 5.39
C GLY A 394 13.05 -7.72 3.89
N LEU A 395 14.02 -7.04 3.29
CA LEU A 395 13.98 -6.77 1.85
C LEU A 395 14.17 -8.03 0.99
N HIS A 396 14.94 -9.01 1.48
CA HIS A 396 15.31 -10.24 0.78
C HIS A 396 15.03 -11.47 1.62
N THR A 397 14.54 -12.52 0.97
CA THR A 397 14.47 -13.87 1.54
C THR A 397 15.78 -14.64 1.32
N LEU A 398 15.94 -15.79 1.99
CA LEU A 398 17.09 -16.67 1.73
C LEU A 398 17.15 -17.09 0.26
N ALA A 399 15.99 -17.38 -0.35
CA ALA A 399 15.89 -17.76 -1.75
C ALA A 399 16.32 -16.62 -2.69
N ASP A 400 16.07 -15.36 -2.31
CA ASP A 400 16.56 -14.21 -3.06
C ASP A 400 18.08 -14.11 -3.02
N LEU A 401 18.67 -14.22 -1.83
CA LEU A 401 20.11 -14.14 -1.66
C LEU A 401 20.85 -15.29 -2.39
N GLU A 402 20.33 -16.52 -2.31
CA GLU A 402 20.87 -17.66 -3.06
C GLU A 402 20.71 -17.49 -4.57
N ARG A 403 19.59 -16.92 -5.04
CA ARG A 403 19.42 -16.58 -6.46
C ARG A 403 20.49 -15.57 -6.91
N MET A 404 20.70 -14.49 -6.15
CA MET A 404 21.73 -13.49 -6.48
C MET A 404 23.10 -14.14 -6.61
N LYS A 405 23.48 -14.97 -5.63
CA LYS A 405 24.75 -15.68 -5.59
C LYS A 405 24.93 -16.62 -6.79
N ALA A 406 23.92 -17.43 -7.09
CA ALA A 406 23.96 -18.37 -8.21
C ALA A 406 24.09 -17.62 -9.55
N MET A 407 23.25 -16.60 -9.78
CA MET A 407 23.23 -15.87 -11.05
C MET A 407 24.53 -15.08 -11.29
N VAL A 408 25.14 -14.50 -10.24
CA VAL A 408 26.46 -13.87 -10.34
C VAL A 408 27.54 -14.91 -10.64
N GLY A 409 27.53 -16.06 -9.94
CA GLY A 409 28.50 -17.14 -10.15
C GLY A 409 28.44 -17.75 -11.56
N GLU A 410 27.25 -17.78 -12.16
CA GLU A 410 27.01 -18.22 -13.54
C GLU A 410 27.30 -17.14 -14.59
N GLY A 411 27.57 -15.89 -14.20
CA GLY A 411 27.74 -14.77 -15.12
C GLY A 411 26.46 -14.40 -15.88
N GLN A 412 25.29 -14.65 -15.28
CA GLN A 412 24.00 -14.38 -15.91
C GLN A 412 23.68 -12.89 -15.93
N HIS A 413 23.13 -12.43 -17.05
CA HIS A 413 22.65 -11.06 -17.22
C HIS A 413 21.22 -10.92 -16.67
N PRO A 414 20.88 -9.88 -15.88
CA PRO A 414 21.70 -8.67 -15.61
C PRO A 414 22.46 -8.69 -14.27
N TRP A 415 22.49 -9.82 -13.56
CA TRP A 415 23.14 -9.92 -12.25
C TRP A 415 24.64 -9.65 -12.32
N ALA A 416 25.31 -10.12 -13.38
CA ALA A 416 26.74 -9.87 -13.59
C ALA A 416 27.06 -8.37 -13.67
N GLU A 417 26.27 -7.60 -14.43
CA GLU A 417 26.42 -6.15 -14.52
C GLU A 417 26.09 -5.44 -13.20
N GLY A 418 25.00 -5.82 -12.54
CA GLY A 418 24.63 -5.26 -11.24
C GLY A 418 25.69 -5.52 -10.17
N TRP A 419 26.31 -6.70 -10.19
CA TRP A 419 27.45 -7.03 -9.33
C TRP A 419 28.67 -6.15 -9.63
N ALA A 420 28.99 -5.94 -10.91
CA ALA A 420 30.08 -5.06 -11.31
C ALA A 420 29.86 -3.60 -10.90
N GLU A 421 28.62 -3.09 -10.94
CA GLU A 421 28.28 -1.76 -10.43
C GLU A 421 28.40 -1.69 -8.90
N LEU A 422 27.91 -2.69 -8.17
CA LEU A 422 28.07 -2.77 -6.72
C LEU A 422 29.55 -2.77 -6.30
N GLN A 423 30.42 -3.40 -7.08
CA GLN A 423 31.85 -3.45 -6.76
C GLN A 423 32.56 -2.10 -6.82
N LYS A 424 32.04 -1.16 -7.61
CA LYS A 424 32.58 0.20 -7.76
C LYS A 424 32.15 1.15 -6.64
N ASP A 425 31.10 0.78 -5.90
CA ASP A 425 30.49 1.69 -4.94
C ASP A 425 31.41 1.93 -3.73
N PRO A 426 31.69 3.20 -3.35
CA PRO A 426 32.60 3.52 -2.26
C PRO A 426 32.09 3.08 -0.88
N TRP A 427 30.79 2.84 -0.70
CA TRP A 427 30.19 2.35 0.54
C TRP A 427 30.14 0.83 0.60
N ALA A 428 30.26 0.13 -0.54
CA ALA A 428 30.32 -1.32 -0.64
C ALA A 428 31.76 -1.89 -0.51
N GLN A 429 32.63 -1.21 0.25
CA GLN A 429 34.03 -1.59 0.46
C GLN A 429 34.25 -2.11 1.88
N SER A 430 34.94 -3.24 2.03
CA SER A 430 35.21 -3.88 3.34
C SER A 430 36.08 -3.03 4.28
N THR A 431 36.71 -1.97 3.75
CA THR A 431 37.49 -0.97 4.52
C THR A 431 36.65 0.21 5.02
N PHE A 432 35.34 0.23 4.77
CA PHE A 432 34.47 1.30 5.25
C PHE A 432 34.46 1.35 6.79
N ALA A 433 34.50 2.55 7.36
CA ALA A 433 34.58 2.77 8.80
C ALA A 433 33.44 3.67 9.29
N ALA A 434 32.59 3.12 10.17
CA ALA A 434 31.50 3.84 10.81
C ALA A 434 31.98 4.89 11.82
N ARG A 435 31.16 5.92 12.03
CA ARG A 435 31.35 6.98 13.01
C ARG A 435 29.99 7.27 13.67
N PRO A 436 29.51 6.35 14.52
CA PRO A 436 28.17 6.45 15.11
C PRO A 436 28.02 7.65 16.04
N MET A 437 26.78 7.96 16.40
CA MET A 437 26.41 9.06 17.29
C MET A 437 25.33 8.62 18.26
N ALA A 438 25.38 9.13 19.50
CA ALA A 438 24.43 8.77 20.56
C ALA A 438 23.01 9.20 20.20
N ASN A 439 22.86 10.38 19.59
CA ASN A 439 21.63 10.83 18.96
C ASN A 439 21.73 10.65 17.44
N MET A 440 21.05 9.66 16.86
CA MET A 440 20.96 9.51 15.39
C MET A 440 20.41 10.79 14.71
N GLY A 441 19.60 11.57 15.42
CA GLY A 441 19.03 12.84 14.98
C GLY A 441 20.04 13.97 14.80
N ASP A 442 21.28 13.83 15.29
CA ASP A 442 22.33 14.84 15.06
C ASP A 442 22.74 14.90 13.58
N SER A 443 22.65 13.78 12.85
CA SER A 443 22.77 13.74 11.39
C SER A 443 22.12 12.50 10.79
N ARG A 444 20.86 12.64 10.33
CA ARG A 444 20.15 11.60 9.56
C ARG A 444 20.98 11.13 8.36
N GLN A 445 21.55 12.06 7.59
CA GLN A 445 22.31 11.75 6.38
C GLN A 445 23.49 10.83 6.67
N LYS A 446 24.22 11.10 7.76
CA LYS A 446 25.35 10.25 8.16
C LYS A 446 24.90 8.87 8.60
N ALA A 447 23.81 8.80 9.38
CA ALA A 447 23.23 7.53 9.78
C ALA A 447 22.81 6.68 8.57
N SER A 448 22.20 7.30 7.55
CA SER A 448 21.76 6.61 6.33
C SER A 448 22.94 6.11 5.50
N ILE A 449 24.00 6.91 5.31
CA ILE A 449 25.22 6.46 4.64
C ILE A 449 25.81 5.20 5.31
N GLU A 450 25.85 5.17 6.64
CA GLU A 450 26.41 4.03 7.38
C GLU A 450 25.46 2.81 7.37
N ALA A 451 24.14 3.02 7.42
CA ALA A 451 23.14 1.97 7.24
C ALA A 451 23.21 1.34 5.84
N HIS A 452 23.34 2.17 4.78
CA HIS A 452 23.63 1.73 3.41
C HIS A 452 24.90 0.90 3.36
N ALA A 453 26.00 1.42 3.89
CA ALA A 453 27.27 0.70 3.87
C ALA A 453 27.14 -0.68 4.54
N ALA A 454 26.43 -0.79 5.67
CA ALA A 454 26.16 -2.06 6.32
C ALA A 454 25.40 -3.03 5.41
N TYR A 455 24.30 -2.59 4.79
CA TYR A 455 23.52 -3.41 3.85
C TYR A 455 24.35 -3.84 2.63
N LEU A 456 25.06 -2.92 1.99
CA LEU A 456 25.84 -3.21 0.78
C LEU A 456 26.98 -4.18 1.08
N ASN A 457 27.67 -4.04 2.22
CA ASN A 457 28.67 -5.00 2.65
C ASN A 457 28.06 -6.36 3.02
N ALA A 458 26.84 -6.41 3.57
CA ALA A 458 26.14 -7.67 3.82
C ALA A 458 25.81 -8.41 2.50
N ILE A 459 25.35 -7.70 1.46
CA ILE A 459 25.12 -8.26 0.12
C ILE A 459 26.44 -8.71 -0.52
N ARG A 460 27.51 -7.89 -0.43
CA ARG A 460 28.86 -8.25 -0.91
C ARG A 460 29.34 -9.55 -0.28
N TRP A 461 29.20 -9.69 1.04
CA TRP A 461 29.56 -10.89 1.77
C TRP A 461 28.77 -12.10 1.30
N TYR A 462 27.44 -12.01 1.27
CA TYR A 462 26.62 -13.18 0.99
C TYR A 462 26.91 -13.77 -0.40
N ILE A 463 27.03 -12.90 -1.41
CA ILE A 463 27.30 -13.31 -2.80
C ILE A 463 28.73 -13.83 -2.96
N SER A 464 29.74 -13.12 -2.43
CA SER A 464 31.15 -13.49 -2.65
C SER A 464 31.69 -14.56 -1.71
N GLY A 465 31.10 -14.72 -0.53
CA GLY A 465 31.63 -15.52 0.57
C GLY A 465 32.81 -14.86 1.32
N ASP A 466 33.23 -13.65 0.97
CA ASP A 466 34.36 -12.98 1.61
C ASP A 466 33.96 -12.37 2.97
N GLU A 467 34.49 -12.96 4.04
CA GLU A 467 34.24 -12.58 5.43
C GLU A 467 34.63 -11.13 5.75
N ALA A 468 35.54 -10.50 5.00
CA ALA A 468 35.93 -9.11 5.25
C ALA A 468 34.74 -8.16 5.11
N TYR A 469 33.84 -8.42 4.16
CA TYR A 469 32.61 -7.64 3.98
C TYR A 469 31.60 -7.91 5.12
N ALA A 470 31.46 -9.16 5.58
CA ALA A 470 30.60 -9.47 6.74
C ALA A 470 31.09 -8.74 7.99
N ARG A 471 32.40 -8.80 8.26
CA ARG A 471 33.01 -8.12 9.42
C ARG A 471 32.82 -6.62 9.34
N CYS A 472 32.95 -6.01 8.17
CA CYS A 472 32.65 -4.59 7.98
C CYS A 472 31.20 -4.27 8.34
N ALA A 473 30.23 -5.00 7.78
CA ALA A 473 28.81 -4.78 8.04
C ALA A 473 28.44 -4.99 9.53
N ILE A 474 28.92 -6.06 10.15
CA ILE A 474 28.75 -6.35 11.58
C ILE A 474 29.37 -5.24 12.44
N ASN A 475 30.58 -4.78 12.11
CA ASN A 475 31.24 -3.71 12.85
C ASN A 475 30.44 -2.40 12.81
N ILE A 476 29.82 -2.08 11.67
CA ILE A 476 28.94 -0.91 11.56
C ILE A 476 27.73 -1.08 12.47
N CYS A 477 27.01 -2.20 12.38
CA CYS A 477 25.84 -2.49 13.23
C CYS A 477 26.19 -2.45 14.72
N ASN A 478 27.27 -3.11 15.12
CA ASN A 478 27.74 -3.15 16.51
C ASN A 478 28.18 -1.77 17.01
N ALA A 479 28.84 -0.96 16.17
CA ALA A 479 29.25 0.39 16.55
C ALA A 479 28.04 1.27 16.88
N TRP A 480 26.96 1.20 16.08
CA TRP A 480 25.72 1.92 16.36
C TRP A 480 24.99 1.37 17.60
N ALA A 481 24.86 0.05 17.74
CA ALA A 481 24.26 -0.59 18.92
C ALA A 481 24.98 -0.24 20.23
N ASN A 482 26.29 -0.01 20.18
CA ASN A 482 27.07 0.40 21.35
C ASN A 482 27.00 1.90 21.65
N THR A 483 26.54 2.72 20.71
CA THR A 483 26.61 4.19 20.82
C THR A 483 25.25 4.82 21.06
N VAL A 484 24.19 4.33 20.42
CA VAL A 484 22.82 4.85 20.60
C VAL A 484 22.33 4.48 21.99
N ASN A 485 21.96 5.49 22.77
CA ASN A 485 21.57 5.35 24.17
C ASN A 485 20.35 6.21 24.57
N GLN A 486 19.64 6.72 23.56
CA GLN A 486 18.44 7.54 23.73
C GLN A 486 17.58 7.46 22.47
N VAL A 487 16.27 7.68 22.63
CA VAL A 487 15.37 7.88 21.49
C VAL A 487 15.85 9.11 20.71
N PRO A 488 16.23 8.97 19.43
CA PRO A 488 16.70 10.09 18.64
C PRO A 488 15.73 11.26 18.63
N LYS A 489 16.28 12.47 18.76
CA LYS A 489 15.53 13.72 18.60
C LYS A 489 16.22 14.52 17.50
N ALA A 490 15.54 14.75 16.39
CA ALA A 490 16.08 15.65 15.38
C ALA A 490 15.99 17.11 15.86
N ARG A 491 16.93 17.97 15.44
CA ARG A 491 16.88 19.41 15.74
C ARG A 491 15.63 20.12 15.19
N GLN A 492 14.97 19.54 14.17
CA GLN A 492 13.78 20.06 13.48
C GLN A 492 12.91 18.89 12.96
N ASP A 493 12.41 18.05 13.86
CA ASP A 493 11.83 16.74 13.50
C ASP A 493 10.68 16.81 12.46
N GLN A 494 10.84 16.03 11.40
CA GLN A 494 9.94 15.92 10.24
C GLN A 494 9.80 14.44 9.80
N GLY A 495 10.11 13.46 10.67
CA GLY A 495 9.86 12.04 10.37
C GLY A 495 10.87 11.34 9.45
N LEU A 496 11.81 12.05 8.81
CA LEU A 496 12.75 11.43 7.87
C LEU A 496 13.78 10.47 8.50
N LEU A 497 13.84 10.36 9.83
CA LEU A 497 14.68 9.38 10.52
C LEU A 497 14.25 7.93 10.25
N GLY A 498 13.02 7.70 9.76
CA GLY A 498 12.57 6.36 9.33
C GLY A 498 13.48 5.73 8.26
N ILE A 499 14.14 6.54 7.43
CA ILE A 499 15.05 6.06 6.36
C ILE A 499 16.22 5.22 6.93
N PRO A 500 17.17 5.81 7.70
CA PRO A 500 18.27 5.02 8.26
C PRO A 500 17.81 3.91 9.21
N ILE A 501 16.69 4.10 9.92
CA ILE A 501 16.15 3.09 10.83
C ILE A 501 15.71 1.83 10.05
N GLY A 502 14.94 2.01 8.97
CA GLY A 502 14.54 0.90 8.11
C GLY A 502 15.74 0.24 7.42
N GLU A 503 16.71 1.03 6.96
CA GLU A 503 17.93 0.55 6.32
C GLU A 503 18.75 -0.35 7.26
N PHE A 504 18.96 0.06 8.51
CA PHE A 504 19.63 -0.74 9.52
C PHE A 504 18.91 -2.06 9.80
N ALA A 505 17.58 -2.03 9.92
CA ALA A 505 16.79 -3.23 10.14
C ALA A 505 16.95 -4.24 9.00
N MET A 506 16.90 -3.76 7.75
CA MET A 506 17.05 -4.57 6.54
C MET A 506 18.48 -5.12 6.38
N ALA A 507 19.52 -4.33 6.71
CA ALA A 507 20.90 -4.79 6.75
C ALA A 507 21.10 -5.93 7.75
N ALA A 508 20.57 -5.75 8.96
CA ALA A 508 20.64 -6.74 10.03
C ALA A 508 19.87 -8.03 9.69
N GLU A 509 18.75 -7.94 8.97
CA GLU A 509 18.04 -9.13 8.48
C GLU A 509 18.89 -9.97 7.53
N VAL A 510 19.62 -9.35 6.58
CA VAL A 510 20.58 -10.09 5.72
C VAL A 510 21.70 -10.71 6.57
N LEU A 511 22.21 -9.99 7.57
CA LEU A 511 23.27 -10.48 8.45
C LEU A 511 22.80 -11.54 9.46
N ARG A 512 21.50 -11.74 9.68
CA ARG A 512 20.97 -12.74 10.63
C ARG A 512 21.52 -14.14 10.36
N VAL A 513 21.74 -14.48 9.09
CA VAL A 513 22.28 -15.78 8.67
C VAL A 513 23.82 -15.85 8.69
N CYS A 514 24.49 -14.77 9.08
CA CYS A 514 25.94 -14.72 9.18
C CYS A 514 26.43 -15.39 10.47
N PRO A 515 27.20 -16.50 10.39
CA PRO A 515 27.69 -17.19 11.58
C PRO A 515 28.75 -16.38 12.36
N LEU A 516 29.28 -15.29 11.78
CA LEU A 516 30.28 -14.43 12.42
C LEU A 516 29.67 -13.40 13.37
N TRP A 517 28.35 -13.17 13.33
CA TRP A 517 27.72 -12.20 14.20
C TRP A 517 27.38 -12.86 15.53
N GLU A 518 28.12 -12.48 16.58
CA GLU A 518 27.91 -13.01 17.92
C GLU A 518 26.47 -12.78 18.38
N ARG A 519 25.84 -13.84 18.91
CA ARG A 519 24.43 -13.80 19.29
C ARG A 519 24.12 -12.69 20.30
N THR A 520 25.01 -12.44 21.25
CA THR A 520 24.87 -11.37 22.24
C THR A 520 24.94 -9.98 21.62
N ASP A 521 25.72 -9.80 20.55
CA ASP A 521 25.80 -8.55 19.81
C ASP A 521 24.55 -8.33 18.96
N PHE A 522 24.06 -9.40 18.33
CA PHE A 522 22.83 -9.36 17.56
C PHE A 522 21.60 -9.02 18.41
N GLU A 523 21.45 -9.64 19.60
CA GLU A 523 20.36 -9.30 20.51
C GLU A 523 20.47 -7.85 21.00
N ARG A 524 21.67 -7.36 21.33
CA ARG A 524 21.88 -5.94 21.68
C ARG A 524 21.49 -4.99 20.55
N PHE A 525 21.78 -5.36 19.30
CA PHE A 525 21.33 -4.60 18.15
C PHE A 525 19.80 -4.57 18.06
N LYS A 526 19.13 -5.72 18.20
CA LYS A 526 17.65 -5.80 18.23
C LYS A 526 17.05 -4.96 19.35
N GLU A 527 17.65 -4.98 20.54
CA GLU A 527 17.26 -4.14 21.68
C GLU A 527 17.35 -2.66 21.31
N MET A 528 18.45 -2.19 20.72
CA MET A 528 18.56 -0.80 20.22
C MET A 528 17.42 -0.46 19.23
N MET A 529 17.13 -1.36 18.29
CA MET A 529 16.07 -1.15 17.29
C MET A 529 14.70 -0.95 17.95
N VAL A 530 14.36 -1.74 18.98
CA VAL A 530 13.05 -1.68 19.65
C VAL A 530 12.98 -0.57 20.70
N GLU A 531 14.02 -0.39 21.50
CA GLU A 531 14.03 0.53 22.63
C GLU A 531 14.17 1.99 22.19
N TYR A 532 15.06 2.26 21.23
CA TYR A 532 15.40 3.64 20.85
C TYR A 532 14.87 4.05 19.48
N LEU A 533 14.87 3.16 18.49
CA LEU A 533 14.59 3.55 17.10
C LEU A 533 13.12 3.37 16.71
N TYR A 534 12.46 2.28 17.13
CA TYR A 534 11.03 2.06 16.90
C TYR A 534 10.14 3.23 17.38
N PRO A 535 10.34 3.80 18.59
CA PRO A 535 9.53 4.93 19.05
C PRO A 535 9.53 6.13 18.10
N VAL A 536 10.64 6.40 17.40
CA VAL A 536 10.75 7.52 16.45
C VAL A 536 9.71 7.38 15.34
N SER A 537 9.69 6.23 14.67
CA SER A 537 8.77 5.98 13.56
C SER A 537 7.32 5.81 14.01
N ARG A 538 7.10 5.13 15.15
CA ARG A 538 5.77 4.98 15.76
C ARG A 538 5.14 6.32 16.10
N ASP A 539 5.88 7.17 16.81
CA ASP A 539 5.36 8.44 17.31
C ASP A 539 5.14 9.43 16.17
N PHE A 540 6.00 9.40 15.13
CA PHE A 540 5.76 10.17 13.91
C PHE A 540 4.45 9.76 13.22
N LEU A 541 4.23 8.48 12.94
CA LEU A 541 3.01 8.03 12.25
C LEU A 541 1.74 8.32 13.07
N ARG A 542 1.83 8.36 14.40
CA ARG A 542 0.68 8.67 15.27
C ARG A 542 0.40 10.16 15.41
N THR A 543 1.45 10.99 15.51
CA THR A 543 1.32 12.39 15.95
C THR A 543 1.76 13.41 14.91
N HIS A 544 2.55 13.01 13.92
CA HIS A 544 3.17 13.88 12.92
C HIS A 544 3.88 15.08 13.56
N GLY A 545 4.53 14.84 14.71
CA GLY A 545 5.21 15.88 15.50
C GLY A 545 4.26 16.91 16.13
N GLY A 546 2.97 16.58 16.28
CA GLY A 546 1.92 17.49 16.72
C GLY A 546 1.35 18.39 15.62
N GLY A 547 1.78 18.20 14.37
CA GLY A 547 1.29 18.92 13.20
C GLY A 547 -0.01 18.36 12.63
N ARG A 548 -0.50 18.99 11.56
CA ARG A 548 -1.60 18.45 10.77
C ARG A 548 -1.13 17.23 10.00
N VAL A 549 -1.93 16.17 10.01
CA VAL A 549 -1.56 14.86 9.44
C VAL A 549 -1.22 14.92 7.94
N ASP A 550 -1.90 15.78 7.18
CA ASP A 550 -1.72 15.96 5.73
C ASP A 550 -0.60 16.95 5.36
N TYR A 551 0.04 17.59 6.34
CA TYR A 551 1.17 18.50 6.12
C TYR A 551 2.40 17.75 5.59
N CYS A 552 2.64 16.56 6.12
CA CYS A 552 3.77 15.71 5.75
C CYS A 552 3.47 15.02 4.42
N TRP A 553 4.42 14.99 3.50
CA TRP A 553 4.22 14.35 2.19
C TRP A 553 4.41 12.82 2.29
N THR A 554 3.95 12.08 1.29
CA THR A 554 3.97 10.60 1.27
C THR A 554 5.32 10.01 1.68
N ASN A 555 6.43 10.58 1.24
CA ASN A 555 7.78 10.09 1.57
C ASN A 555 8.06 10.00 3.07
N TRP A 556 7.49 10.91 3.86
CA TRP A 556 7.77 10.98 5.30
C TRP A 556 7.14 9.81 6.01
N ASP A 557 5.86 9.55 5.76
CA ASP A 557 5.15 8.40 6.31
C ASP A 557 5.73 7.08 5.78
N ALA A 558 5.97 7.00 4.46
CA ALA A 558 6.40 5.77 3.80
C ALA A 558 7.72 5.22 4.36
N CYS A 559 8.71 6.08 4.64
CA CYS A 559 9.97 5.63 5.23
C CYS A 559 9.80 5.11 6.68
N ASN A 560 8.87 5.68 7.45
CA ASN A 560 8.56 5.20 8.80
C ASN A 560 7.77 3.89 8.78
N MET A 561 6.90 3.68 7.78
CA MET A 561 6.23 2.41 7.57
C MET A 561 7.22 1.30 7.22
N VAL A 562 8.19 1.59 6.34
CA VAL A 562 9.31 0.67 6.05
C VAL A 562 10.06 0.32 7.33
N ALA A 563 10.38 1.30 8.17
CA ALA A 563 11.04 1.07 9.46
C ALA A 563 10.21 0.15 10.38
N LEU A 564 8.91 0.40 10.55
CA LEU A 564 8.04 -0.45 11.37
C LEU A 564 7.99 -1.89 10.84
N ALA A 565 7.76 -2.08 9.53
CA ALA A 565 7.72 -3.43 8.96
C ALA A 565 9.05 -4.16 9.12
N ALA A 566 10.18 -3.50 8.83
CA ALA A 566 11.50 -4.10 8.93
C ALA A 566 11.90 -4.43 10.37
N ILE A 567 11.60 -3.56 11.35
CA ILE A 567 11.81 -3.83 12.77
C ILE A 567 10.91 -4.96 13.24
N GLY A 568 9.64 -4.96 12.85
CA GLY A 568 8.68 -5.99 13.22
C GLY A 568 9.14 -7.39 12.78
N VAL A 569 9.66 -7.50 11.55
CA VAL A 569 10.31 -8.73 11.07
C VAL A 569 11.57 -9.01 11.88
N LEU A 570 12.57 -8.12 11.88
CA LEU A 570 13.87 -8.33 12.56
C LEU A 570 13.74 -8.73 14.03
N CYS A 571 12.76 -8.16 14.74
CA CYS A 571 12.63 -8.36 16.17
C CYS A 571 11.64 -9.45 16.55
N ASP A 572 11.08 -10.17 15.57
CA ASP A 572 10.01 -11.16 15.80
C ASP A 572 8.82 -10.51 16.55
N ARG A 573 8.41 -9.30 16.11
CA ARG A 573 7.37 -8.46 16.73
C ARG A 573 6.18 -8.21 15.79
N PRO A 574 5.20 -9.13 15.77
CA PRO A 574 3.98 -9.03 14.96
C PRO A 574 3.15 -7.76 15.20
N ASP A 575 3.19 -7.23 16.42
CA ASP A 575 2.48 -6.00 16.80
C ASP A 575 3.09 -4.76 16.12
N ILE A 576 4.42 -4.66 16.05
CA ILE A 576 5.12 -3.56 15.35
C ILE A 576 4.89 -3.66 13.84
N TYR A 577 5.02 -4.87 13.28
CA TYR A 577 4.75 -5.11 11.86
C TYR A 577 3.32 -4.74 11.48
N ARG A 578 2.33 -5.17 12.28
CA ARG A 578 0.92 -4.86 12.05
C ARG A 578 0.66 -3.35 12.07
N GLU A 579 1.31 -2.59 12.94
CA GLU A 579 1.15 -1.13 12.96
C GLU A 579 1.51 -0.49 11.60
N GLY A 580 2.59 -0.93 10.96
CA GLY A 580 2.94 -0.49 9.61
C GLY A 580 1.91 -0.90 8.55
N VAL A 581 1.42 -2.14 8.58
CA VAL A 581 0.41 -2.66 7.64
C VAL A 581 -0.93 -1.94 7.78
N GLU A 582 -1.40 -1.73 9.00
CA GLU A 582 -2.64 -1.00 9.26
C GLU A 582 -2.52 0.47 8.86
N TYR A 583 -1.37 1.10 9.06
CA TYR A 583 -1.13 2.45 8.58
C TYR A 583 -1.15 2.53 7.04
N PHE A 584 -0.57 1.56 6.33
CA PHE A 584 -0.62 1.51 4.87
C PHE A 584 -2.07 1.46 4.33
N LYS A 585 -2.93 0.68 4.98
CA LYS A 585 -4.32 0.48 4.56
C LYS A 585 -5.26 1.60 5.01
N HIS A 586 -5.06 2.10 6.23
CA HIS A 586 -6.06 2.88 6.97
C HIS A 586 -5.49 4.12 7.66
N GLY A 587 -4.19 4.40 7.51
CA GLY A 587 -3.54 5.57 8.09
C GLY A 587 -4.15 6.88 7.58
N LEU A 588 -4.16 7.89 8.44
CA LEU A 588 -4.70 9.21 8.12
C LEU A 588 -3.73 10.09 7.31
N GLY A 589 -2.42 9.82 7.39
CA GLY A 589 -1.41 10.59 6.68
C GLY A 589 -1.18 10.14 5.23
N ASN A 590 -0.28 10.84 4.55
CA ASN A 590 -0.06 10.69 3.11
C ASN A 590 0.71 9.43 2.71
N GLY A 591 1.18 8.61 3.67
CA GLY A 591 1.76 7.28 3.40
C GLY A 591 0.73 6.15 3.24
N SER A 592 -0.49 6.35 3.73
CA SER A 592 -1.60 5.43 3.44
C SER A 592 -1.87 5.40 1.94
N ILE A 593 -2.06 4.23 1.35
CA ILE A 593 -2.03 4.06 -0.11
C ILE A 593 -3.08 4.88 -0.85
N ARG A 594 -4.25 5.11 -0.23
CA ARG A 594 -5.30 5.95 -0.80
C ARG A 594 -4.97 7.43 -0.79
N ASN A 595 -4.12 7.88 0.14
CA ASN A 595 -3.66 9.26 0.24
C ASN A 595 -2.37 9.49 -0.56
N ALA A 596 -1.53 8.46 -0.69
CA ALA A 596 -0.34 8.46 -1.55
C ALA A 596 -0.70 8.53 -3.04
N VAL A 597 -1.82 7.89 -3.41
CA VAL A 597 -2.39 7.91 -4.76
C VAL A 597 -3.83 8.42 -4.67
N PRO A 598 -4.07 9.73 -4.47
CA PRO A 598 -5.40 10.26 -4.15
C PRO A 598 -6.43 10.10 -5.29
N TYR A 599 -5.98 10.12 -6.54
CA TYR A 599 -6.86 10.07 -7.71
C TYR A 599 -6.48 8.94 -8.66
N LEU A 600 -7.49 8.23 -9.16
CA LEU A 600 -7.35 7.25 -10.23
C LEU A 600 -7.98 7.79 -11.50
N HIS A 601 -7.22 7.78 -12.59
CA HIS A 601 -7.63 8.24 -13.90
C HIS A 601 -7.75 7.03 -14.83
N ARG A 602 -8.95 6.81 -15.38
CA ARG A 602 -9.16 5.80 -16.41
C ARG A 602 -8.93 6.45 -17.78
N MET A 603 -7.98 5.91 -18.52
CA MET A 603 -7.64 6.31 -19.88
C MET A 603 -8.60 5.67 -20.89
N GLU A 604 -8.65 6.21 -22.12
CA GLU A 604 -9.52 5.71 -23.19
C GLU A 604 -9.26 4.25 -23.58
N ASP A 605 -8.00 3.81 -23.48
CA ASP A 605 -7.57 2.43 -23.75
C ASP A 605 -7.86 1.46 -22.59
N GLY A 606 -8.52 1.94 -21.53
CA GLY A 606 -8.86 1.16 -20.33
C GLY A 606 -7.77 1.14 -19.26
N THR A 607 -6.57 1.66 -19.54
CA THR A 607 -5.48 1.77 -18.56
C THR A 607 -5.89 2.65 -17.39
N VAL A 608 -5.50 2.27 -16.17
CA VAL A 608 -5.71 3.09 -14.97
C VAL A 608 -4.38 3.67 -14.53
N LEU A 609 -4.28 5.00 -14.50
CA LEU A 609 -3.14 5.72 -13.95
C LEU A 609 -3.52 6.34 -12.61
N GLY A 610 -2.65 6.26 -11.61
CA GLY A 610 -2.87 6.84 -10.30
C GLY A 610 -2.04 8.11 -10.11
N GLN A 611 -2.68 9.27 -9.94
CA GLN A 611 -1.94 10.50 -9.65
C GLN A 611 -1.20 10.35 -8.33
N TRP A 612 0.13 10.45 -8.37
CA TRP A 612 0.95 10.40 -7.16
C TRP A 612 0.89 11.73 -6.41
N GLN A 613 0.76 11.67 -5.09
CA GLN A 613 0.59 12.83 -4.20
C GLN A 613 1.67 13.90 -4.42
N GLU A 614 2.92 13.48 -4.63
CA GLU A 614 4.06 14.38 -4.82
C GLU A 614 4.22 14.91 -6.26
N SER A 615 3.43 14.44 -7.24
CA SER A 615 3.66 14.78 -8.65
C SER A 615 3.52 16.26 -9.00
N GLY A 616 2.80 17.04 -8.20
CA GLY A 616 2.69 18.50 -8.36
C GLY A 616 3.90 19.29 -7.82
N ARG A 617 4.77 18.63 -7.05
CA ARG A 617 5.95 19.22 -6.38
C ARG A 617 7.17 19.16 -7.29
N ASP A 618 7.66 17.95 -7.52
CA ASP A 618 8.81 17.61 -8.34
C ASP A 618 8.83 16.09 -8.58
N GLN A 619 9.54 15.65 -9.62
CA GLN A 619 9.58 14.24 -10.00
C GLN A 619 10.57 13.41 -9.18
N GLU A 620 11.61 14.02 -8.60
CA GLU A 620 12.57 13.29 -7.77
C GLU A 620 11.89 12.68 -6.54
N HIS A 621 11.00 13.45 -5.89
CA HIS A 621 10.24 12.99 -4.73
C HIS A 621 9.08 12.07 -5.09
N ALA A 622 8.47 12.24 -6.27
CA ALA A 622 7.45 11.30 -6.76
C ALA A 622 8.05 9.90 -6.97
N GLN A 623 9.22 9.83 -7.61
CA GLN A 623 9.97 8.59 -7.76
C GLN A 623 10.43 8.01 -6.42
N LEU A 624 10.85 8.88 -5.48
CA LEU A 624 11.25 8.47 -4.13
C LEU A 624 10.12 7.73 -3.39
N GLY A 625 8.89 8.27 -3.46
CA GLY A 625 7.76 7.72 -2.72
C GLY A 625 7.31 6.37 -3.27
N VAL A 626 7.34 6.23 -4.59
CA VAL A 626 7.08 4.97 -5.29
C VAL A 626 8.05 3.89 -4.80
N GLY A 627 9.34 4.21 -4.68
CA GLY A 627 10.37 3.30 -4.17
C GLY A 627 10.14 2.87 -2.71
N PHE A 628 9.77 3.79 -1.82
CA PHE A 628 9.52 3.44 -0.42
C PHE A 628 8.30 2.55 -0.24
N LEU A 629 7.17 2.85 -0.89
CA LEU A 629 5.99 1.99 -0.78
C LEU A 629 6.21 0.63 -1.46
N ALA A 630 6.98 0.56 -2.54
CA ALA A 630 7.38 -0.72 -3.13
C ALA A 630 8.27 -1.53 -2.17
N THR A 631 9.23 -0.88 -1.49
CA THR A 631 10.07 -1.52 -0.45
C THR A 631 9.22 -2.07 0.69
N PHE A 632 8.27 -1.29 1.19
CA PHE A 632 7.32 -1.72 2.21
C PHE A 632 6.49 -2.93 1.77
N CYS A 633 5.94 -2.88 0.55
CA CYS A 633 5.17 -3.99 -0.01
C CYS A 633 6.04 -5.23 -0.23
N GLN A 634 7.33 -5.08 -0.57
CA GLN A 634 8.26 -6.20 -0.71
C GLN A 634 8.56 -6.87 0.62
N ILE A 635 8.79 -6.10 1.69
CA ILE A 635 8.92 -6.66 3.05
C ILE A 635 7.65 -7.43 3.41
N ALA A 636 6.47 -6.87 3.13
CA ALA A 636 5.21 -7.54 3.43
C ALA A 636 5.00 -8.83 2.59
N TRP A 637 5.33 -8.78 1.31
CA TRP A 637 5.26 -9.93 0.40
C TRP A 637 6.13 -11.10 0.88
N ASN A 638 7.35 -10.79 1.33
CA ASN A 638 8.26 -11.79 1.89
C ASN A 638 7.70 -12.49 3.14
N GLN A 639 6.69 -11.89 3.78
CA GLN A 639 5.98 -12.43 4.95
C GLN A 639 4.61 -13.02 4.61
N GLY A 640 4.26 -13.14 3.33
CA GLY A 640 3.00 -13.71 2.85
C GLY A 640 1.84 -12.71 2.67
N ASP A 641 2.07 -11.41 2.89
CA ASP A 641 1.03 -10.39 2.72
C ASP A 641 1.16 -9.65 1.38
N ASP A 642 0.18 -9.84 0.49
CA ASP A 642 0.15 -9.21 -0.84
C ASP A 642 -0.35 -7.76 -0.80
N LEU A 643 0.47 -6.86 -0.28
CA LEU A 643 0.18 -5.42 -0.26
C LEU A 643 0.39 -4.74 -1.63
N PHE A 644 1.12 -5.38 -2.55
CA PHE A 644 1.18 -4.94 -3.94
C PHE A 644 -0.20 -5.02 -4.63
N ALA A 645 -1.00 -6.05 -4.36
CA ALA A 645 -2.37 -6.17 -4.88
C ALA A 645 -3.40 -5.24 -4.22
N TYR A 646 -3.09 -4.69 -3.05
CA TYR A 646 -4.07 -4.01 -2.22
C TYR A 646 -4.71 -2.81 -2.94
N ASP A 647 -6.01 -2.63 -2.70
CA ASP A 647 -6.86 -1.61 -3.33
C ASP A 647 -6.81 -1.64 -4.88
N SER A 648 -6.82 -2.85 -5.46
CA SER A 648 -6.77 -3.11 -6.91
C SER A 648 -5.47 -2.68 -7.59
N ASN A 649 -4.33 -3.08 -7.02
CA ASN A 649 -2.98 -2.71 -7.48
C ASN A 649 -2.76 -1.18 -7.49
N ARG A 650 -3.24 -0.46 -6.46
CA ARG A 650 -3.15 1.01 -6.43
C ARG A 650 -1.72 1.53 -6.47
N LEU A 651 -0.78 0.80 -5.86
CA LEU A 651 0.65 1.11 -5.96
C LEU A 651 1.15 1.03 -7.41
N LEU A 652 0.73 0.02 -8.18
CA LEU A 652 1.06 -0.07 -9.62
C LEU A 652 0.51 1.12 -10.40
N ALA A 653 -0.75 1.49 -10.16
CA ALA A 653 -1.34 2.65 -10.85
C ALA A 653 -0.53 3.93 -10.59
N GLY A 654 -0.08 4.14 -9.34
CA GLY A 654 0.82 5.23 -8.96
C GLY A 654 2.20 5.14 -9.64
N ALA A 655 2.82 3.96 -9.63
CA ALA A 655 4.12 3.72 -10.26
C ALA A 655 4.08 3.95 -11.78
N GLU A 656 3.07 3.43 -12.47
CA GLU A 656 2.87 3.61 -13.92
C GLU A 656 2.64 5.09 -14.28
N TYR A 657 1.92 5.84 -13.44
CA TYR A 657 1.75 7.28 -13.62
C TYR A 657 3.09 8.03 -13.56
N VAL A 658 3.88 7.80 -12.51
CA VAL A 658 5.18 8.46 -12.31
C VAL A 658 6.18 8.04 -13.39
N ALA A 659 6.25 6.75 -13.72
CA ALA A 659 7.10 6.21 -14.78
C ALA A 659 6.76 6.81 -16.14
N ARG A 660 5.46 6.90 -16.47
CA ARG A 660 4.99 7.45 -17.74
C ARG A 660 5.35 8.92 -17.87
N HIS A 661 5.11 9.72 -16.83
CA HIS A 661 5.45 11.15 -16.86
C HIS A 661 6.97 11.36 -17.02
N ASN A 662 7.79 10.62 -16.28
CA ASN A 662 9.25 10.69 -16.39
C ASN A 662 9.82 10.17 -17.72
N GLN A 663 9.02 9.47 -18.53
CA GLN A 663 9.36 9.13 -19.92
C GLN A 663 8.92 10.21 -20.92
N MET A 664 8.65 11.44 -20.45
CA MET A 664 8.15 12.56 -21.26
C MET A 664 6.78 12.30 -21.90
N ARG A 665 5.93 11.50 -21.25
CA ARG A 665 4.55 11.24 -21.69
C ARG A 665 3.58 11.91 -20.71
N GLY A 666 2.92 12.98 -21.16
CA GLY A 666 2.07 13.83 -20.31
C GLY A 666 0.87 13.10 -19.71
N VAL A 667 0.68 13.23 -18.40
CA VAL A 667 -0.31 12.52 -17.56
C VAL A 667 -1.49 13.42 -17.17
N PRO A 668 -2.69 12.86 -16.91
CA PRO A 668 -3.81 13.65 -16.36
C PRO A 668 -3.47 14.17 -14.95
N PHE A 669 -4.07 15.28 -14.55
CA PHE A 669 -3.85 15.84 -13.21
C PHE A 669 -5.12 16.51 -12.68
N THR A 670 -5.54 16.10 -11.49
CA THR A 670 -6.57 16.73 -10.69
C THR A 670 -5.91 17.65 -9.67
N TYR A 671 -6.46 18.86 -9.51
CA TYR A 671 -6.03 19.83 -8.50
C TYR A 671 -5.84 19.15 -7.14
N TYR A 672 -4.67 19.36 -6.55
CA TYR A 672 -4.30 18.77 -5.27
C TYR A 672 -3.82 19.85 -4.31
N ASN A 673 -4.32 19.81 -3.09
CA ASN A 673 -3.85 20.67 -2.01
C ASN A 673 -3.86 19.90 -0.70
N ASN A 674 -3.03 20.36 0.22
CA ASN A 674 -2.99 19.88 1.60
C ASN A 674 -2.88 21.07 2.55
N SER A 675 -2.73 20.81 3.85
CA SER A 675 -2.62 21.86 4.85
C SER A 675 -1.38 22.78 4.71
N GLN A 676 -0.43 22.49 3.81
CA GLN A 676 0.62 23.45 3.44
C GLN A 676 0.10 24.60 2.55
N GLY A 677 -1.08 24.47 1.93
CA GLY A 677 -1.69 25.52 1.10
C GLY A 677 -0.90 25.80 -0.19
N LEU A 678 -0.40 24.74 -0.83
CA LEU A 678 0.55 24.84 -1.95
C LEU A 678 -0.11 24.94 -3.33
N ASN A 679 -1.40 24.59 -3.42
CA ASN A 679 -2.26 24.74 -4.59
C ASN A 679 -1.67 24.11 -5.87
N ASN A 680 -1.34 22.81 -5.85
CA ASN A 680 -0.80 22.15 -7.04
C ASN A 680 -1.89 21.98 -8.11
N ARG A 681 -1.69 22.60 -9.28
CA ARG A 681 -2.69 22.62 -10.37
C ARG A 681 -2.34 21.75 -11.58
N TRP A 682 -1.08 21.37 -11.72
CA TRP A 682 -0.54 20.59 -12.84
C TRP A 682 0.63 19.72 -12.37
N PRO A 683 1.03 18.68 -13.12
CA PRO A 683 2.18 17.88 -12.76
C PRO A 683 3.46 18.72 -12.96
N SER A 684 4.35 18.66 -11.97
CA SER A 684 5.58 19.44 -11.97
C SER A 684 6.51 19.02 -13.10
N VAL A 685 7.14 20.01 -13.73
CA VAL A 685 8.22 19.82 -14.71
C VAL A 685 9.60 19.79 -14.05
N ASN A 686 9.69 20.12 -12.76
CA ASN A 686 10.96 20.06 -12.04
C ASN A 686 11.39 18.60 -11.84
N GLY A 687 12.64 18.31 -12.18
CA GLY A 687 13.17 16.93 -12.19
C GLY A 687 12.59 16.04 -13.30
N LEU A 688 11.70 16.55 -14.17
CA LEU A 688 11.02 15.72 -15.16
C LEU A 688 12.03 15.09 -16.12
N GLY A 689 11.99 13.75 -16.23
CA GLY A 689 12.88 13.00 -17.12
C GLY A 689 14.32 12.91 -16.66
N GLN A 690 14.62 13.23 -15.39
CA GLN A 690 15.87 12.87 -14.71
C GLN A 690 15.69 11.49 -14.08
N LEU A 691 16.45 10.51 -14.56
CA LEU A 691 16.32 9.10 -14.18
C LEU A 691 17.48 8.65 -13.28
N GLU A 692 18.55 9.44 -13.21
CA GLU A 692 19.81 9.11 -12.54
C GLU A 692 19.71 8.94 -11.01
N ASP A 693 18.72 9.53 -10.34
CA ASP A 693 18.73 9.58 -8.87
C ASP A 693 17.91 8.47 -8.20
N ARG A 694 17.05 7.75 -8.93
CA ARG A 694 16.00 6.89 -8.34
C ARG A 694 15.90 5.50 -9.02
N PRO A 695 16.85 4.59 -8.75
CA PRO A 695 16.87 3.22 -9.26
C PRO A 695 15.95 2.30 -8.44
N VAL A 696 14.63 2.44 -8.64
CA VAL A 696 13.59 1.73 -7.85
C VAL A 696 12.71 0.81 -8.71
N TRP A 697 13.00 0.69 -10.00
CA TRP A 697 12.05 0.22 -11.00
C TRP A 697 12.14 -1.28 -11.24
N GLU A 698 13.31 -1.88 -11.06
CA GLU A 698 13.49 -3.33 -11.17
C GLU A 698 12.60 -4.10 -10.19
N MET A 699 12.46 -3.63 -8.94
CA MET A 699 11.58 -4.27 -7.95
C MET A 699 10.12 -4.26 -8.43
N ILE A 700 9.63 -3.12 -8.90
CA ILE A 700 8.24 -2.95 -9.34
C ILE A 700 7.96 -3.77 -10.59
N TYR A 701 8.84 -3.67 -11.60
CA TYR A 701 8.71 -4.43 -12.84
C TYR A 701 8.75 -5.94 -12.60
N ASN A 702 9.73 -6.44 -11.84
CA ASN A 702 9.84 -7.88 -11.59
C ASN A 702 8.67 -8.38 -10.73
N HIS A 703 8.18 -7.62 -9.76
CA HIS A 703 7.03 -8.02 -8.96
C HIS A 703 5.74 -8.10 -9.80
N TYR A 704 5.37 -7.03 -10.50
CA TYR A 704 4.09 -7.02 -11.21
C TYR A 704 4.13 -7.83 -12.50
N GLU A 705 5.07 -7.56 -13.41
CA GLU A 705 5.05 -8.17 -14.74
C GLU A 705 5.65 -9.57 -14.76
N VAL A 706 6.80 -9.77 -14.10
CA VAL A 706 7.52 -11.06 -14.17
C VAL A 706 6.91 -12.09 -13.23
N LEU A 707 6.66 -11.72 -11.97
CA LEU A 707 6.13 -12.65 -10.96
C LEU A 707 4.61 -12.81 -11.06
N LYS A 708 3.85 -11.72 -11.16
CA LYS A 708 2.37 -11.76 -11.14
C LYS A 708 1.71 -11.77 -12.53
N GLY A 709 2.46 -11.52 -13.60
CA GLY A 709 1.90 -11.43 -14.95
C GLY A 709 0.97 -10.22 -15.16
N VAL A 710 1.01 -9.23 -14.27
CA VAL A 710 0.26 -7.97 -14.37
C VAL A 710 1.07 -6.98 -15.21
N PRO A 711 0.54 -6.46 -16.34
CA PRO A 711 1.29 -5.54 -17.19
C PRO A 711 1.73 -4.27 -16.44
N ALA A 712 3.03 -3.95 -16.53
CA ALA A 712 3.62 -2.73 -15.97
C ALA A 712 4.52 -2.04 -17.02
N PRO A 713 3.97 -1.68 -18.20
CA PRO A 713 4.77 -1.29 -19.37
C PRO A 713 5.66 -0.07 -19.12
N TYR A 714 5.22 0.92 -18.35
CA TYR A 714 6.01 2.11 -18.09
C TYR A 714 7.11 1.85 -17.06
N SER A 715 6.80 1.11 -15.98
CA SER A 715 7.78 0.69 -14.97
C SER A 715 8.84 -0.23 -15.58
N LYS A 716 8.43 -1.16 -16.46
CA LYS A 716 9.33 -1.99 -17.26
C LYS A 716 10.28 -1.13 -18.06
N ARG A 717 9.78 -0.12 -18.76
CA ARG A 717 10.65 0.75 -19.57
C ARG A 717 11.65 1.52 -18.72
N MET A 718 11.26 2.01 -17.54
CA MET A 718 12.20 2.63 -16.60
C MET A 718 13.31 1.64 -16.18
N ALA A 719 12.95 0.40 -15.83
CA ALA A 719 13.91 -0.65 -15.50
C ALA A 719 14.86 -0.97 -16.67
N GLU A 720 14.34 -1.07 -17.90
CA GLU A 720 15.14 -1.31 -19.11
C GLU A 720 16.14 -0.18 -19.40
N LEU A 721 15.76 1.07 -19.18
CA LEU A 721 16.62 2.24 -19.40
C LEU A 721 17.76 2.30 -18.37
N LEU A 722 17.47 1.99 -17.11
CA LEU A 722 18.40 2.14 -15.99
C LEU A 722 19.33 0.95 -15.81
N ARG A 723 18.97 -0.26 -16.27
CA ARG A 723 19.74 -1.50 -16.09
C ARG A 723 21.20 -1.42 -16.61
N PRO A 724 22.22 -1.89 -15.87
CA PRO A 724 22.17 -2.20 -14.44
C PRO A 724 21.85 -0.96 -13.61
N GLU A 725 20.84 -1.07 -12.75
CA GLU A 725 20.57 -0.08 -11.71
C GLU A 725 21.75 -0.02 -10.72
N TYR A 726 22.09 1.18 -10.25
CA TYR A 726 23.15 1.45 -9.25
C TYR A 726 22.56 1.93 -7.92
N GLY A 727 23.40 2.36 -6.97
CA GLY A 727 22.98 2.82 -5.65
C GLY A 727 22.39 4.24 -5.63
N SER A 728 21.64 4.58 -4.58
CA SER A 728 21.15 5.96 -4.37
C SER A 728 21.30 6.40 -2.91
N LYS A 729 20.97 7.66 -2.61
CA LYS A 729 21.12 8.21 -1.25
C LYS A 729 20.07 7.76 -0.24
N ASP A 730 18.83 7.54 -0.66
CA ASP A 730 17.69 7.24 0.24
C ASP A 730 17.04 5.88 -0.07
N HIS A 731 17.55 5.16 -1.07
CA HIS A 731 17.24 3.76 -1.37
C HIS A 731 18.52 3.00 -1.64
N PHE A 732 18.57 1.71 -1.30
CA PHE A 732 19.75 0.88 -1.58
C PHE A 732 20.10 0.82 -3.07
N GLY A 733 19.11 0.80 -3.96
CA GLY A 733 19.32 0.63 -5.39
C GLY A 733 19.76 -0.79 -5.76
N TYR A 734 20.57 -0.91 -6.83
CA TYR A 734 21.07 -2.18 -7.38
C TYR A 734 19.98 -3.19 -7.74
N GLY A 735 18.80 -2.73 -8.16
CA GLY A 735 17.68 -3.62 -8.38
C GLY A 735 17.89 -4.66 -9.48
N SER A 736 18.77 -4.40 -10.44
CA SER A 736 19.16 -5.40 -11.45
C SER A 736 19.87 -6.60 -10.83
N LEU A 737 20.64 -6.38 -9.74
CA LEU A 737 21.26 -7.45 -8.96
C LEU A 737 20.24 -8.11 -8.01
N THR A 738 19.46 -7.29 -7.30
CA THR A 738 18.71 -7.76 -6.11
C THR A 738 17.28 -8.23 -6.41
N PHE A 739 16.64 -7.71 -7.46
CA PHE A 739 15.22 -7.98 -7.75
C PHE A 739 14.95 -8.64 -9.10
N SER A 740 15.95 -8.76 -9.98
CA SER A 740 15.78 -9.53 -11.22
C SER A 740 15.35 -10.97 -10.91
N LEU A 741 14.34 -11.46 -11.66
CA LEU A 741 13.80 -12.82 -11.52
C LEU A 741 14.04 -13.71 -12.74
N ARG A 742 14.49 -13.15 -13.87
CA ARG A 742 14.78 -13.91 -15.09
C ARG A 742 15.98 -13.33 -15.86
N PRO A 743 16.75 -14.19 -16.55
CA PRO A 743 17.79 -13.73 -17.45
C PRO A 743 17.25 -12.83 -18.57
N SER A 744 18.10 -11.92 -19.05
CA SER A 744 17.80 -11.04 -20.19
C SER A 744 19.04 -10.79 -21.03
N ASN A 745 18.88 -10.44 -22.30
CA ASN A 745 20.00 -9.91 -23.08
C ASN A 745 20.47 -8.57 -22.52
N TYR A 746 21.78 -8.32 -22.56
CA TYR A 746 22.37 -7.05 -22.17
C TYR A 746 23.34 -6.54 -23.26
N PRO A 747 23.22 -5.26 -23.71
CA PRO A 747 22.14 -4.32 -23.40
C PRO A 747 20.79 -4.79 -23.95
N ILE A 748 19.70 -4.50 -23.22
CA ILE A 748 18.36 -5.02 -23.55
C ILE A 748 17.68 -4.25 -24.68
N LEU A 749 17.90 -2.93 -24.74
CA LEU A 749 17.31 -2.04 -25.73
C LEU A 749 18.20 -1.93 -26.98
N PRO A 750 17.63 -1.76 -28.18
CA PRO A 750 18.39 -1.44 -29.37
C PRO A 750 18.94 -0.01 -29.31
N VAL A 751 19.81 0.35 -30.26
CA VAL A 751 20.22 1.75 -30.46
C VAL A 751 18.97 2.62 -30.70
N PRO A 752 18.83 3.79 -30.05
CA PRO A 752 17.64 4.62 -30.19
C PRO A 752 17.44 5.12 -31.62
N ALA A 753 16.20 5.48 -31.96
CA ALA A 753 15.91 6.15 -33.22
C ALA A 753 16.48 7.58 -33.24
N VAL A 754 16.79 8.07 -34.44
CA VAL A 754 17.22 9.46 -34.66
C VAL A 754 16.12 10.41 -34.15
N PRO A 755 16.44 11.41 -33.32
CA PRO A 755 15.47 12.41 -32.92
C PRO A 755 14.93 13.18 -34.12
N THR A 756 13.66 13.56 -34.08
CA THR A 756 13.01 14.32 -35.16
C THR A 756 12.39 15.60 -34.60
N GLY A 757 11.97 16.49 -35.50
CA GLY A 757 11.29 17.73 -35.10
C GLY A 757 12.16 18.69 -34.28
N LEU A 758 13.49 18.66 -34.44
CA LEU A 758 14.40 19.60 -33.80
C LEU A 758 14.05 21.03 -34.23
N ARG A 759 13.79 21.89 -33.24
CA ARG A 759 13.47 23.32 -33.41
C ARG A 759 14.38 24.14 -32.52
N ALA A 760 14.65 25.37 -32.96
CA ALA A 760 15.43 26.33 -32.20
C ALA A 760 14.69 27.65 -32.05
N GLU A 761 14.62 28.15 -30.82
CA GLU A 761 13.98 29.40 -30.44
C GLU A 761 15.03 30.35 -29.85
N ALA A 762 15.36 31.42 -30.56
CA ALA A 762 16.27 32.44 -30.04
C ALA A 762 15.54 33.39 -29.08
N SER A 763 16.21 33.72 -27.97
CA SER A 763 15.80 34.72 -26.98
C SER A 763 17.03 35.50 -26.53
N ILE A 764 16.82 36.56 -25.74
CA ILE A 764 17.91 37.40 -25.26
C ILE A 764 18.90 36.56 -24.41
N GLY A 765 20.13 36.40 -24.91
CA GLY A 765 21.20 35.67 -24.23
C GLY A 765 21.03 34.15 -24.14
N GLN A 766 20.08 33.56 -24.88
CA GLN A 766 19.94 32.10 -24.97
C GLN A 766 19.28 31.62 -26.27
N ILE A 767 19.54 30.37 -26.64
CA ILE A 767 18.79 29.62 -27.65
C ILE A 767 18.20 28.39 -26.96
N ARG A 768 16.88 28.25 -27.00
CA ARG A 768 16.18 27.04 -26.58
C ARG A 768 16.07 26.08 -27.76
N LEU A 769 16.39 24.82 -27.54
CA LEU A 769 16.18 23.73 -28.48
C LEU A 769 15.11 22.80 -27.91
N ASP A 770 14.21 22.35 -28.77
CA ASP A 770 13.19 21.35 -28.46
C ASP A 770 13.15 20.32 -29.59
N TRP A 771 12.90 19.06 -29.26
CA TRP A 771 12.74 17.98 -30.25
C TRP A 771 11.69 16.97 -29.78
N GLU A 772 11.20 16.14 -30.68
CA GLU A 772 10.30 15.04 -30.31
C GLU A 772 11.07 13.94 -29.57
N PRO A 773 10.51 13.32 -28.51
CA PRO A 773 11.12 12.15 -27.89
C PRO A 773 11.48 11.09 -28.94
N SER A 774 12.67 10.47 -28.80
CA SER A 774 13.10 9.42 -29.73
C SER A 774 12.03 8.32 -29.81
N ALA A 775 11.73 7.86 -31.04
CA ALA A 775 10.71 6.85 -31.28
C ALA A 775 10.91 5.62 -30.39
N GLU A 776 9.79 4.98 -30.01
CA GLU A 776 9.74 3.89 -29.03
C GLU A 776 10.22 4.25 -27.62
N TYR A 777 10.76 5.44 -27.35
CA TYR A 777 11.27 5.86 -26.03
C TYR A 777 12.41 4.97 -25.52
N PHE A 778 13.36 4.62 -26.41
CA PHE A 778 14.58 3.89 -26.06
C PHE A 778 15.76 4.78 -25.68
N ALA A 779 15.63 6.10 -25.87
CA ALA A 779 16.66 7.05 -25.49
C ALA A 779 16.81 7.08 -23.97
N ASN A 780 18.05 7.03 -23.51
CA ASN A 780 18.44 7.21 -22.12
C ASN A 780 19.37 8.42 -21.97
N GLY A 781 19.19 9.44 -22.82
CA GLY A 781 20.12 10.54 -22.96
C GLY A 781 20.15 11.12 -24.37
N TYR A 782 20.82 12.26 -24.50
CA TYR A 782 21.02 12.97 -25.76
C TYR A 782 22.40 13.63 -25.84
N VAL A 783 22.97 13.67 -27.05
CA VAL A 783 24.15 14.47 -27.40
C VAL A 783 23.68 15.63 -28.28
N ILE A 784 23.95 16.86 -27.83
CA ILE A 784 23.59 18.09 -28.52
C ILE A 784 24.88 18.72 -29.04
N GLN A 785 24.94 18.93 -30.35
CA GLN A 785 26.07 19.56 -31.01
C GLN A 785 25.70 20.91 -31.62
N ARG A 786 26.70 21.80 -31.67
CA ARG A 786 26.63 23.12 -32.27
C ARG A 786 27.84 23.39 -33.16
N SER A 787 27.63 24.05 -34.29
CA SER A 787 28.69 24.73 -35.05
C SER A 787 28.28 26.18 -35.37
N GLU A 788 29.25 27.03 -35.70
CA GLU A 788 28.97 28.36 -36.26
C GLU A 788 28.59 28.18 -37.74
N ALA A 789 27.55 28.87 -38.21
CA ALA A 789 27.01 28.64 -39.55
C ALA A 789 28.08 28.84 -40.64
N GLY A 790 28.17 27.87 -41.56
CA GLY A 790 29.18 27.84 -42.62
C GLY A 790 30.49 27.15 -42.24
N ARG A 791 30.61 26.62 -41.03
CA ARG A 791 31.69 25.71 -40.63
C ARG A 791 31.16 24.28 -40.49
N ASP A 792 32.03 23.30 -40.68
CA ASP A 792 31.72 21.87 -40.49
C ASP A 792 32.25 21.33 -39.14
N ASP A 793 32.65 22.22 -38.21
CA ASP A 793 33.25 21.85 -36.92
C ASP A 793 32.22 21.77 -35.77
N PHE A 794 31.30 20.81 -35.84
CA PHE A 794 30.33 20.57 -34.76
C PHE A 794 31.03 20.16 -33.45
N ARG A 795 30.65 20.80 -32.35
CA ARG A 795 31.14 20.52 -30.99
C ARG A 795 30.00 20.21 -30.05
N ASP A 796 30.24 19.32 -29.10
CA ASP A 796 29.27 18.99 -28.06
C ASP A 796 29.04 20.21 -27.16
N VAL A 797 27.79 20.65 -27.07
CA VAL A 797 27.35 21.72 -26.17
C VAL A 797 26.49 21.19 -25.02
N GLY A 798 25.99 19.96 -25.14
CA GLY A 798 25.33 19.22 -24.07
C GLY A 798 25.46 17.72 -24.30
N VAL A 799 25.74 16.97 -23.22
CA VAL A 799 25.75 15.50 -23.22
C VAL A 799 25.01 15.05 -21.97
N TYR A 800 23.86 14.43 -22.17
CA TYR A 800 23.00 13.92 -21.12
C TYR A 800 23.05 12.40 -21.12
N LYS A 801 23.28 11.83 -19.94
CA LYS A 801 23.14 10.41 -19.65
C LYS A 801 22.09 10.27 -18.57
N GLU A 802 21.22 9.29 -18.71
CA GLU A 802 20.14 9.01 -17.76
C GLU A 802 19.15 10.15 -17.57
N LYS A 803 19.09 11.01 -18.59
CA LYS A 803 18.17 12.15 -18.64
C LYS A 803 17.51 12.20 -20.00
N VAL A 804 16.20 11.97 -20.01
CA VAL A 804 15.38 11.82 -21.22
C VAL A 804 14.61 13.08 -21.60
N THR A 805 14.87 14.21 -20.93
CA THR A 805 14.35 15.52 -21.32
C THR A 805 14.69 15.82 -22.78
N ASN A 806 13.67 16.21 -23.54
CA ASN A 806 13.74 16.47 -24.97
C ASN A 806 13.88 17.96 -25.32
N TRP A 807 14.60 18.71 -24.47
CA TRP A 807 14.89 20.12 -24.67
C TRP A 807 16.27 20.49 -24.10
N PHE A 808 16.85 21.58 -24.59
CA PHE A 808 18.16 22.10 -24.18
C PHE A 808 18.16 23.63 -24.23
N ILE A 809 18.88 24.29 -23.31
CA ILE A 809 19.09 25.74 -23.35
C ILE A 809 20.58 26.00 -23.53
N ASP A 810 20.95 26.60 -24.67
CA ASP A 810 22.30 27.09 -24.91
C ASP A 810 22.41 28.56 -24.50
N SER A 811 23.11 28.81 -23.39
CA SER A 811 23.42 30.16 -22.89
C SER A 811 24.84 30.63 -23.25
N ARG A 812 25.65 29.80 -23.91
CA ARG A 812 27.06 30.10 -24.25
C ARG A 812 27.18 30.57 -25.69
N ILE A 813 26.38 31.58 -26.03
CA ILE A 813 26.22 32.12 -27.38
C ILE A 813 26.69 33.58 -27.45
N GLU A 814 27.05 34.03 -28.63
CA GLU A 814 27.42 35.42 -28.89
C GLU A 814 26.34 36.10 -29.75
N GLU A 815 25.93 37.31 -29.36
CA GLU A 815 24.91 38.07 -30.05
C GLU A 815 25.26 38.28 -31.53
N GLY A 816 24.27 38.16 -32.41
CA GLY A 816 24.44 38.36 -33.85
C GLY A 816 25.06 37.19 -34.61
N LYS A 817 25.70 36.21 -33.93
CA LYS A 817 26.21 35.00 -34.59
C LYS A 817 25.07 34.07 -35.00
N THR A 818 25.32 33.31 -36.07
CA THR A 818 24.40 32.25 -36.52
C THR A 818 24.99 30.90 -36.17
N TYR A 819 24.18 30.05 -35.56
CA TYR A 819 24.56 28.72 -35.12
C TYR A 819 23.73 27.66 -35.83
N GLU A 820 24.32 26.48 -35.96
CA GLU A 820 23.68 25.29 -36.49
C GLU A 820 23.73 24.18 -35.43
N TYR A 821 22.58 23.61 -35.09
CA TYR A 821 22.44 22.60 -34.04
C TYR A 821 21.97 21.28 -34.61
N ARG A 822 22.39 20.18 -33.98
CA ARG A 822 21.88 18.83 -34.25
C ARG A 822 21.89 18.00 -32.97
N VAL A 823 21.00 17.03 -32.87
CA VAL A 823 20.86 16.18 -31.67
C VAL A 823 20.89 14.70 -32.05
N ALA A 824 21.55 13.88 -31.23
CA ALA A 824 21.50 12.42 -31.32
C ALA A 824 20.98 11.85 -30.00
N ALA A 825 20.11 10.85 -30.06
CA ALA A 825 19.71 10.06 -28.89
C ALA A 825 20.80 9.02 -28.57
N VAL A 826 20.99 8.74 -27.27
CA VAL A 826 21.96 7.76 -26.77
C VAL A 826 21.33 6.84 -25.72
N ASN A 827 21.75 5.58 -25.70
CA ASN A 827 21.54 4.66 -24.59
C ASN A 827 22.74 3.71 -24.46
N LYS A 828 22.63 2.64 -23.66
CA LYS A 828 23.74 1.68 -23.45
C LYS A 828 24.10 0.86 -24.70
N ALA A 829 23.20 0.71 -25.66
CA ALA A 829 23.48 0.03 -26.93
C ALA A 829 24.23 0.92 -27.93
N GLY A 830 24.16 2.24 -27.78
CA GLY A 830 24.95 3.18 -28.56
C GLY A 830 24.24 4.50 -28.84
N THR A 831 24.79 5.24 -29.79
CA THR A 831 24.31 6.56 -30.21
C THR A 831 23.68 6.46 -31.58
N SER A 832 22.52 7.06 -31.75
CA SER A 832 21.86 7.22 -33.05
C SER A 832 22.66 8.13 -33.99
N ARG A 833 22.25 8.22 -35.27
CA ARG A 833 22.71 9.33 -36.13
C ARG A 833 22.18 10.65 -35.58
N PHE A 834 22.88 11.74 -35.87
CA PHE A 834 22.35 13.08 -35.60
C PHE A 834 21.11 13.38 -36.45
N SER A 835 20.19 14.15 -35.87
CA SER A 835 19.04 14.73 -36.55
C SER A 835 19.48 15.63 -37.72
N GLU A 836 18.52 15.98 -38.57
CA GLU A 836 18.68 17.16 -39.43
C GLU A 836 19.02 18.39 -38.58
N SER A 837 19.89 19.23 -39.14
CA SER A 837 20.35 20.42 -38.45
C SER A 837 19.34 21.56 -38.52
N VAL A 838 19.26 22.35 -37.45
CA VAL A 838 18.49 23.59 -37.41
C VAL A 838 19.43 24.78 -37.29
N ARG A 839 19.21 25.80 -38.13
CA ARG A 839 19.98 27.04 -38.12
C ARG A 839 19.20 28.15 -37.41
N VAL A 840 19.87 28.88 -36.54
CA VAL A 840 19.27 29.97 -35.76
C VAL A 840 20.28 31.08 -35.52
N LYS A 841 19.82 32.33 -35.58
CA LYS A 841 20.65 33.51 -35.29
C LYS A 841 20.44 33.94 -33.85
N ALA A 842 21.52 34.06 -33.09
CA ALA A 842 21.49 34.67 -31.77
C ALA A 842 21.08 36.15 -31.90
N VAL A 843 20.12 36.56 -31.07
CA VAL A 843 19.55 37.92 -31.17
C VAL A 843 20.53 38.96 -30.63
N SER A 844 20.54 40.12 -31.28
CA SER A 844 21.14 41.33 -30.73
C SER A 844 20.07 42.13 -30.03
N VAL A 845 20.45 42.83 -28.97
CA VAL A 845 19.52 43.66 -28.21
C VAL A 845 19.58 45.13 -28.61
N THR A 846 18.46 45.81 -28.40
CA THR A 846 18.36 47.28 -28.40
C THR A 846 17.86 47.77 -27.04
N GLY A 847 17.83 49.08 -26.82
CA GLY A 847 17.14 49.65 -25.65
C GLY A 847 15.61 49.52 -25.72
N CYS A 848 14.92 50.22 -24.82
CA CYS A 848 13.45 50.23 -24.74
C CYS A 848 12.79 50.47 -26.12
N PRO A 849 11.85 49.60 -26.57
CA PRO A 849 11.22 49.74 -27.87
C PRO A 849 10.17 50.84 -27.90
N SER A 850 9.81 51.28 -29.11
CA SER A 850 8.73 52.24 -29.32
C SER A 850 7.40 51.74 -28.74
N GLY A 851 6.66 52.65 -28.09
CA GLY A 851 5.38 52.35 -27.45
C GLY A 851 5.46 51.90 -26.00
N TRP A 852 6.65 51.49 -25.51
CA TRP A 852 6.91 51.19 -24.10
C TRP A 852 7.75 52.27 -23.43
N THR A 853 7.67 52.37 -22.11
CA THR A 853 8.47 53.30 -21.29
C THR A 853 9.16 52.54 -20.17
N TYR A 854 10.45 52.81 -19.99
CA TYR A 854 11.23 52.32 -18.85
C TYR A 854 11.26 53.38 -17.76
N ALA A 855 11.06 52.95 -16.51
CA ALA A 855 11.27 53.77 -15.33
C ALA A 855 11.88 52.93 -14.20
N GLU A 856 12.48 53.63 -13.25
CA GLU A 856 12.93 53.07 -11.98
C GLU A 856 11.94 53.49 -10.91
N VAL A 857 11.24 52.50 -10.34
CA VAL A 857 10.36 52.72 -9.20
C VAL A 857 11.19 52.60 -7.93
N GLY A 858 11.13 53.62 -7.07
CA GLY A 858 11.88 53.61 -5.82
C GLY A 858 13.39 53.68 -6.05
N HIS A 859 14.16 52.97 -5.23
CA HIS A 859 15.62 52.90 -5.32
C HIS A 859 16.09 51.70 -6.16
N VAL A 860 16.61 51.98 -7.35
CA VAL A 860 17.17 50.98 -8.26
C VAL A 860 18.63 51.29 -8.53
N GLU A 861 19.50 50.30 -8.35
CA GLU A 861 20.93 50.44 -8.67
C GLU A 861 21.23 49.85 -10.05
N GLU A 862 21.70 50.69 -10.99
CA GLU A 862 22.14 50.28 -12.33
C GLU A 862 21.05 49.54 -13.13
N GLY A 863 19.82 50.07 -13.10
CA GLY A 863 18.70 49.49 -13.83
C GLY A 863 18.83 49.66 -15.34
N ARG A 864 18.46 48.62 -16.08
CA ARG A 864 18.46 48.62 -17.55
C ARG A 864 17.32 47.77 -18.13
N VAL A 865 16.94 48.13 -19.36
CA VAL A 865 16.07 47.33 -20.21
C VAL A 865 16.74 47.06 -21.55
N ASP A 866 16.68 45.80 -21.98
CA ASP A 866 17.05 45.37 -23.32
C ASP A 866 15.83 44.78 -24.02
N TYR A 867 15.80 44.89 -25.35
CA TYR A 867 14.70 44.41 -26.20
C TYR A 867 15.22 43.68 -27.43
N ALA A 868 14.47 42.66 -27.86
CA ALA A 868 14.63 42.02 -29.16
C ALA A 868 13.25 41.71 -29.77
N GLY A 869 13.10 41.93 -31.08
CA GLY A 869 11.87 41.70 -31.85
C GLY A 869 11.59 40.23 -32.17
N VAL A 870 11.79 39.32 -31.22
CA VAL A 870 11.51 37.88 -31.34
C VAL A 870 10.43 37.47 -30.33
N GLN A 871 9.76 36.33 -30.55
CA GLN A 871 8.69 35.81 -29.66
C GLN A 871 7.58 36.83 -29.32
N GLY A 872 7.15 37.61 -30.33
CA GLY A 872 6.15 38.68 -30.12
C GLY A 872 6.68 39.89 -29.34
N GLY A 873 7.99 39.97 -29.11
CA GLY A 873 8.68 40.98 -28.32
C GLY A 873 9.25 40.39 -27.04
N THR A 874 10.58 40.31 -26.96
CA THR A 874 11.32 39.83 -25.80
C THR A 874 12.00 41.00 -25.09
N TYR A 875 11.91 41.04 -23.77
CA TYR A 875 12.42 42.10 -22.91
C TYR A 875 13.30 41.49 -21.83
N ARG A 876 14.46 42.10 -21.55
CA ARG A 876 15.28 41.76 -20.39
C ARG A 876 15.35 42.95 -19.45
N LEU A 877 14.86 42.78 -18.23
CA LEU A 877 15.11 43.72 -17.14
C LEU A 877 16.34 43.25 -16.36
N SER A 878 17.22 44.17 -15.98
CA SER A 878 18.35 43.87 -15.09
C SER A 878 18.61 45.03 -14.17
N CYS A 879 19.10 44.74 -12.98
CA CYS A 879 19.72 45.74 -12.11
C CYS A 879 20.68 45.06 -11.11
N ARG A 880 21.49 45.86 -10.43
CA ARG A 880 22.38 45.38 -9.37
C ARG A 880 21.62 45.12 -8.07
N SER A 881 20.67 45.98 -7.74
CA SER A 881 19.85 45.88 -6.53
C SER A 881 18.56 46.68 -6.71
N ALA A 882 17.43 46.08 -6.32
CA ALA A 882 16.12 46.70 -6.23
C ALA A 882 15.22 45.81 -5.35
N ALA A 883 15.33 45.95 -4.04
CA ALA A 883 14.63 45.09 -3.09
C ALA A 883 13.21 45.61 -2.80
N VAL A 884 12.18 44.78 -2.96
CA VAL A 884 10.81 45.14 -2.60
C VAL A 884 10.53 44.75 -1.14
N ASP A 885 9.95 45.67 -0.37
CA ASP A 885 9.51 45.41 1.00
C ASP A 885 7.98 45.58 1.16
N ALA A 886 7.49 45.50 2.40
CA ALA A 886 6.05 45.57 2.68
C ALA A 886 5.43 46.96 2.40
N LEU A 887 6.23 48.02 2.46
CA LEU A 887 5.80 49.43 2.40
C LEU A 887 6.29 50.17 1.16
N SER A 888 7.28 49.65 0.43
CA SER A 888 7.81 50.28 -0.77
C SER A 888 8.26 49.25 -1.81
N ASP A 889 7.81 49.47 -3.04
CA ASP A 889 8.30 48.74 -4.20
C ASP A 889 9.58 49.42 -4.72
N ASN A 890 10.65 48.66 -4.91
CA ASN A 890 11.82 49.08 -5.65
C ASN A 890 12.05 48.14 -6.82
N ALA A 891 11.93 48.62 -8.06
CA ALA A 891 12.01 47.76 -9.24
C ALA A 891 12.33 48.54 -10.53
N PRO A 892 13.21 48.04 -11.42
CA PRO A 892 13.15 48.39 -12.82
C PRO A 892 11.78 47.99 -13.38
N TYR A 893 11.13 48.91 -14.09
CA TYR A 893 9.75 48.76 -14.55
C TYR A 893 9.60 49.19 -16.00
N LEU A 894 9.08 48.28 -16.82
CA LEU A 894 8.74 48.53 -18.23
C LEU A 894 7.22 48.56 -18.36
N TYR A 895 6.66 49.65 -18.87
CA TYR A 895 5.20 49.87 -18.86
C TYR A 895 4.64 50.62 -20.06
N ARG A 896 3.31 50.58 -20.20
CA ARG A 896 2.47 51.51 -20.98
C ARG A 896 1.36 52.08 -20.10
N LYS A 897 0.83 53.24 -20.48
CA LYS A 897 -0.39 53.76 -19.88
C LYS A 897 -1.60 53.17 -20.58
N VAL A 898 -2.55 52.66 -19.79
CA VAL A 898 -3.76 52.00 -20.30
C VAL A 898 -4.96 52.51 -19.53
N ALA A 899 -6.05 52.82 -20.23
CA ALA A 899 -7.26 53.39 -19.66
C ALA A 899 -8.43 52.40 -19.72
N GLY A 900 -9.20 52.31 -18.64
CA GLY A 900 -10.40 51.47 -18.56
C GLY A 900 -10.10 49.99 -18.25
N ASP A 901 -10.95 49.11 -18.75
CA ASP A 901 -10.86 47.67 -18.59
C ASP A 901 -9.88 47.07 -19.61
N PHE A 902 -9.09 46.10 -19.19
CA PHE A 902 -8.08 45.45 -20.05
C PHE A 902 -7.62 44.13 -19.44
N ALA A 903 -6.93 43.31 -20.24
CA ALA A 903 -6.13 42.18 -19.77
C ALA A 903 -4.68 42.33 -20.22
N VAL A 904 -3.73 42.06 -19.33
CA VAL A 904 -2.29 41.99 -19.65
C VAL A 904 -1.76 40.60 -19.34
N SER A 905 -0.92 40.04 -20.19
CA SER A 905 -0.25 38.76 -19.96
C SER A 905 1.20 38.76 -20.40
N CYS A 906 2.03 37.89 -19.81
CA CYS A 906 3.42 37.67 -20.23
C CYS A 906 3.91 36.26 -19.87
N ARG A 907 4.93 35.77 -20.59
CA ARG A 907 5.73 34.61 -20.21
C ARG A 907 7.02 35.06 -19.54
N ILE A 908 7.33 34.47 -18.39
CA ILE A 908 8.63 34.54 -17.73
C ILE A 908 9.48 33.43 -18.31
N ASN A 909 10.47 33.79 -19.13
CA ASN A 909 11.29 32.84 -19.87
C ASN A 909 12.58 32.47 -19.12
N ARG A 910 13.19 33.44 -18.42
CA ARG A 910 14.47 33.26 -17.72
C ARG A 910 14.57 34.12 -16.46
N MET A 911 15.21 33.58 -15.43
CA MET A 911 15.62 34.32 -14.21
C MET A 911 17.07 33.97 -13.86
N ASP A 912 17.92 34.98 -13.69
CA ASP A 912 19.35 34.82 -13.36
C ASP A 912 19.77 35.61 -12.12
N GLY A 913 20.98 35.35 -11.64
CA GLY A 913 21.69 36.19 -10.66
C GLY A 913 20.96 36.29 -9.31
N ASN A 914 20.70 37.50 -8.85
CA ASN A 914 20.07 37.84 -7.57
C ASN A 914 18.56 38.15 -7.68
N THR A 915 17.89 37.74 -8.76
CA THR A 915 16.43 37.94 -8.92
C THR A 915 15.65 37.27 -7.77
N GLU A 916 14.81 38.05 -7.09
CA GLU A 916 14.00 37.62 -5.94
C GLU A 916 12.53 37.38 -6.31
N GLU A 917 11.91 38.35 -6.99
CA GLU A 917 10.56 38.25 -7.55
C GLU A 917 10.46 38.95 -8.90
N CYS A 918 9.60 38.47 -9.81
CA CYS A 918 9.40 39.10 -11.12
C CYS A 918 8.03 38.75 -11.70
N GLY A 919 7.50 39.60 -12.58
CA GLY A 919 6.21 39.33 -13.24
C GLY A 919 5.49 40.59 -13.69
N LEU A 920 4.17 40.53 -13.69
CA LEU A 920 3.29 41.63 -14.08
C LEU A 920 3.10 42.61 -12.92
N MET A 921 3.06 43.90 -13.24
CA MET A 921 2.80 44.99 -12.30
C MET A 921 1.87 46.02 -12.93
N LEU A 922 0.82 46.38 -12.19
CA LEU A 922 -0.19 47.40 -12.50
C LEU A 922 -0.17 48.40 -11.34
N ARG A 923 0.04 49.68 -11.62
CA ARG A 923 0.22 50.69 -10.56
C ARG A 923 -0.43 52.02 -10.91
N ALA A 924 -0.97 52.70 -9.90
CA ALA A 924 -1.63 54.00 -10.09
C ALA A 924 -0.64 55.17 -10.32
N ALA A 925 0.58 55.07 -9.78
CA ALA A 925 1.62 56.08 -9.91
C ALA A 925 3.03 55.47 -9.85
N LEU A 926 4.05 56.20 -10.28
CA LEU A 926 5.46 55.74 -10.29
C LEU A 926 6.20 55.88 -8.95
N LYS A 927 5.52 56.31 -7.88
CA LYS A 927 6.09 56.33 -6.52
C LYS A 927 6.10 54.92 -5.94
N GLY A 928 7.18 54.53 -5.25
CA GLY A 928 7.35 53.18 -4.68
C GLY A 928 6.25 52.75 -3.69
N ASP A 929 5.52 53.71 -3.11
CA ASP A 929 4.48 53.46 -2.13
C ASP A 929 3.04 53.44 -2.70
N ALA A 930 2.89 53.58 -4.03
CA ALA A 930 1.59 53.72 -4.68
C ALA A 930 0.71 52.45 -4.60
N THR A 931 -0.59 52.62 -4.85
CA THR A 931 -1.48 51.46 -5.05
C THR A 931 -0.98 50.62 -6.23
N VAL A 932 -0.92 49.31 -6.01
CA VAL A 932 -0.30 48.35 -6.93
C VAL A 932 -1.06 47.02 -6.89
N VAL A 933 -1.13 46.37 -8.04
CA VAL A 933 -1.53 44.97 -8.20
C VAL A 933 -0.46 44.26 -9.03
N THR A 934 -0.09 43.07 -8.61
CA THR A 934 1.00 42.29 -9.22
C THR A 934 0.62 40.83 -9.33
N MET A 935 1.23 40.14 -10.29
CA MET A 935 1.28 38.69 -10.35
C MET A 935 2.74 38.31 -10.58
N THR A 936 3.39 37.74 -9.57
CA THR A 936 4.84 37.51 -9.56
C THR A 936 5.21 36.07 -9.28
N LEU A 937 6.38 35.68 -9.78
CA LEU A 937 7.10 34.44 -9.51
C LEU A 937 8.36 34.77 -8.72
N GLY A 938 8.59 34.10 -7.59
CA GLY A 938 9.76 34.40 -6.76
C GLY A 938 9.88 33.59 -5.47
N HIS A 939 10.61 34.16 -4.50
CA HIS A 939 10.79 33.68 -3.12
C HIS A 939 11.47 32.31 -3.03
N TRP A 940 11.06 31.46 -2.08
CA TRP A 940 11.69 30.19 -1.70
C TRP A 940 11.99 29.28 -2.90
N GLY A 941 13.19 29.41 -3.47
CA GLY A 941 13.62 28.67 -4.66
C GLY A 941 13.05 29.17 -6.00
N ARG A 942 12.56 30.43 -6.08
CA ARG A 942 12.03 31.07 -7.31
C ARG A 942 10.84 30.35 -7.95
N ARG A 943 9.93 29.82 -7.12
CA ARG A 943 8.83 28.95 -7.58
C ARG A 943 7.44 29.37 -7.12
N PHE A 944 7.32 30.41 -6.29
CA PHE A 944 6.05 30.82 -5.73
C PHE A 944 5.37 31.80 -6.67
N ALA A 945 4.28 31.37 -7.31
CA ALA A 945 3.36 32.26 -7.98
C ALA A 945 2.43 32.93 -6.95
N ARG A 946 2.29 34.25 -7.00
CA ARG A 946 1.42 34.98 -6.07
C ARG A 946 0.89 36.28 -6.64
N MET A 947 -0.36 36.59 -6.30
CA MET A 947 -0.93 37.92 -6.49
C MET A 947 -0.55 38.79 -5.31
N GLY A 948 0.07 39.95 -5.55
CA GLY A 948 0.34 40.96 -4.51
C GLY A 948 -0.45 42.23 -4.76
N TYR A 949 -1.01 42.85 -3.72
CA TYR A 949 -1.82 44.07 -3.86
C TYR A 949 -1.66 45.05 -2.69
N ARG A 950 -1.77 46.35 -2.99
CA ARG A 950 -1.77 47.44 -2.02
C ARG A 950 -2.95 48.37 -2.31
N LYS A 951 -3.86 48.51 -1.35
CA LYS A 951 -5.14 49.22 -1.53
C LYS A 951 -5.05 50.74 -1.44
N GLU A 952 -4.05 51.25 -0.72
CA GLU A 952 -3.87 52.67 -0.50
C GLU A 952 -2.38 53.05 -0.56
N SER A 953 -2.09 54.28 -0.97
CA SER A 953 -0.70 54.78 -1.00
C SER A 953 -0.12 54.80 0.41
N GLY A 954 1.10 54.30 0.58
CA GLY A 954 1.76 54.17 1.90
C GLY A 954 1.28 52.99 2.75
N GLY A 955 0.26 52.24 2.31
CA GLY A 955 -0.22 51.04 3.00
C GLY A 955 0.67 49.81 2.77
N GLU A 956 0.41 48.74 3.53
CA GLU A 956 1.11 47.45 3.40
C GLU A 956 0.66 46.65 2.18
N ARG A 957 1.60 45.97 1.52
CA ARG A 957 1.32 44.98 0.47
C ARG A 957 0.81 43.66 1.08
N ARG A 958 -0.33 43.18 0.58
CA ARG A 958 -0.95 41.88 0.92
C ARG A 958 -0.74 40.89 -0.23
N PHE A 959 -0.84 39.59 0.06
CA PHE A 959 -0.57 38.54 -0.93
C PHE A 959 -1.62 37.42 -0.88
N ALA A 960 -2.01 36.94 -2.06
CA ALA A 960 -2.73 35.69 -2.26
C ALA A 960 -1.83 34.70 -3.01
N ILE A 961 -1.70 33.48 -2.49
CA ILE A 961 -0.77 32.47 -3.01
C ILE A 961 -1.44 31.69 -4.15
N GLY A 962 -0.77 31.62 -5.31
CA GLY A 962 -1.12 30.75 -6.43
C GLY A 962 -0.49 29.37 -6.28
N ASN A 963 -0.05 28.76 -7.39
CA ASN A 963 0.71 27.51 -7.33
C ASN A 963 2.15 27.78 -6.84
N THR A 964 2.51 27.14 -5.72
CA THR A 964 3.83 27.32 -5.08
C THR A 964 4.96 26.51 -5.72
N TYR A 965 4.64 25.63 -6.67
CA TYR A 965 5.60 24.86 -7.49
C TYR A 965 5.46 25.23 -8.97
N THR A 966 5.49 26.54 -9.24
CA THR A 966 5.52 27.08 -10.60
C THR A 966 6.97 27.17 -11.09
N TRP A 967 7.26 26.60 -12.25
CA TRP A 967 8.61 26.56 -12.83
C TRP A 967 8.63 27.22 -14.20
N ILE A 968 9.73 27.91 -14.52
CA ILE A 968 9.88 28.58 -15.81
C ILE A 968 10.11 27.56 -16.96
N PRO A 969 9.59 27.83 -18.17
CA PRO A 969 8.78 28.99 -18.54
C PRO A 969 7.38 28.98 -17.89
N ALA A 970 6.93 30.14 -17.41
CA ALA A 970 5.63 30.30 -16.74
C ALA A 970 4.89 31.52 -17.29
N TRP A 971 3.57 31.46 -17.38
CA TRP A 971 2.72 32.52 -17.91
C TRP A 971 1.85 33.12 -16.82
N PHE A 972 1.77 34.45 -16.80
CA PHE A 972 0.89 35.20 -15.90
C PHE A 972 -0.03 36.13 -16.67
N LYS A 973 -1.21 36.38 -16.09
CA LYS A 973 -2.21 37.33 -16.60
C LYS A 973 -2.85 38.09 -15.46
N LEU A 974 -3.05 39.39 -15.67
CA LEU A 974 -3.87 40.26 -14.83
C LEU A 974 -4.95 40.91 -15.69
N ALA A 975 -6.19 40.90 -15.22
CA ALA A 975 -7.31 41.58 -15.88
C ALA A 975 -7.94 42.61 -14.94
N ARG A 976 -8.27 43.79 -15.46
CA ARG A 976 -8.99 44.86 -14.74
C ARG A 976 -10.41 44.98 -15.29
N VAL A 977 -11.39 44.96 -14.39
CA VAL A 977 -12.79 45.30 -14.69
C VAL A 977 -13.28 46.30 -13.63
N GLY A 978 -13.43 47.57 -14.00
CA GLY A 978 -13.67 48.65 -13.06
C GLY A 978 -12.52 48.80 -12.05
N ASN A 979 -12.80 48.55 -10.77
CA ASN A 979 -11.81 48.53 -9.68
C ASN A 979 -11.40 47.12 -9.24
N VAL A 980 -11.89 46.07 -9.89
CA VAL A 980 -11.57 44.69 -9.56
C VAL A 980 -10.47 44.17 -10.47
N PHE A 981 -9.44 43.57 -9.86
CA PHE A 981 -8.32 42.97 -10.56
C PHE A 981 -8.32 41.46 -10.37
N TYR A 982 -8.20 40.71 -11.45
CA TYR A 982 -8.18 39.24 -11.46
C TYR A 982 -6.80 38.75 -11.86
N ALA A 983 -6.23 37.81 -11.10
CA ALA A 983 -4.94 37.20 -11.37
C ALA A 983 -5.07 35.75 -11.83
N TYR A 984 -4.27 35.39 -12.83
CA TYR A 984 -4.21 34.05 -13.39
C TYR A 984 -2.77 33.60 -13.64
N GLU A 985 -2.57 32.29 -13.59
CA GLU A 985 -1.32 31.60 -13.90
C GLU A 985 -1.53 30.49 -14.93
N SER A 986 -0.49 30.14 -15.68
CA SER A 986 -0.52 29.10 -16.70
C SER A 986 0.88 28.56 -16.99
N THR A 987 0.97 27.30 -17.42
CA THR A 987 2.22 26.68 -17.92
C THR A 987 2.39 26.82 -19.42
N ASP A 988 1.32 27.06 -20.17
CA ASP A 988 1.31 27.01 -21.64
C ASP A 988 0.77 28.30 -22.30
N GLY A 989 0.23 29.24 -21.52
CA GLY A 989 -0.36 30.48 -22.01
C GLY A 989 -1.76 30.31 -22.62
N VAL A 990 -2.29 29.08 -22.62
CA VAL A 990 -3.59 28.71 -23.19
C VAL A 990 -4.56 28.33 -22.06
N ASN A 991 -4.15 27.44 -21.17
CA ASN A 991 -4.92 26.99 -20.03
C ASN A 991 -4.62 27.87 -18.82
N TRP A 992 -5.55 28.79 -18.53
CA TRP A 992 -5.41 29.77 -17.45
C TRP A 992 -6.11 29.32 -16.18
N PHE A 993 -5.39 29.35 -15.06
CA PHE A 993 -5.90 29.04 -13.74
C PHE A 993 -6.07 30.30 -12.92
N TYR A 994 -7.27 30.48 -12.34
CA TYR A 994 -7.55 31.59 -11.45
C TYR A 994 -6.75 31.46 -10.14
N VAL A 995 -6.10 32.55 -9.74
CA VAL A 995 -5.33 32.66 -8.50
C VAL A 995 -6.15 33.39 -7.44
N HIS A 996 -6.51 34.64 -7.70
CA HIS A 996 -7.25 35.50 -6.77
C HIS A 996 -7.83 36.71 -7.51
N SER A 997 -8.75 37.41 -6.88
CA SER A 997 -9.22 38.72 -7.34
C SER A 997 -9.41 39.67 -6.17
N GLU A 998 -9.06 40.93 -6.38
CA GLU A 998 -9.13 41.94 -5.34
C GLU A 998 -9.65 43.27 -5.88
N GLU A 999 -10.49 43.94 -5.09
CA GLU A 999 -10.90 45.31 -5.36
C GLU A 999 -9.85 46.29 -4.85
N VAL A 1000 -9.30 47.10 -5.76
CA VAL A 1000 -8.29 48.12 -5.50
C VAL A 1000 -8.66 49.38 -6.26
N GLU A 1001 -8.86 50.49 -5.55
CA GLU A 1001 -9.21 51.75 -6.20
C GLU A 1001 -7.98 52.33 -6.93
N MET A 1002 -8.12 52.56 -8.24
CA MET A 1002 -7.08 53.18 -9.07
C MET A 1002 -7.71 54.15 -10.08
N PRO A 1003 -6.96 55.18 -10.54
CA PRO A 1003 -7.41 56.07 -11.60
C PRO A 1003 -7.83 55.32 -12.87
N ARG A 1004 -8.61 55.98 -13.74
CA ARG A 1004 -9.06 55.39 -15.02
C ARG A 1004 -7.89 54.96 -15.90
N GLU A 1005 -6.84 55.78 -15.97
CA GLU A 1005 -5.60 55.48 -16.68
C GLU A 1005 -4.51 55.10 -15.67
N ILE A 1006 -3.88 53.93 -15.85
CA ILE A 1006 -2.83 53.40 -14.96
C ILE A 1006 -1.62 52.91 -15.75
N TYR A 1007 -0.54 52.61 -15.04
CA TYR A 1007 0.69 52.08 -15.61
C TYR A 1007 0.67 50.55 -15.57
N VAL A 1008 0.79 49.90 -16.73
CA VAL A 1008 0.66 48.45 -16.90
C VAL A 1008 1.92 47.88 -17.57
N GLY A 1009 2.52 46.85 -16.99
CA GLY A 1009 3.65 46.17 -17.61
C GLY A 1009 4.35 45.12 -16.74
N VAL A 1010 5.67 45.02 -16.88
CA VAL A 1010 6.50 43.99 -16.22
C VAL A 1010 7.58 44.61 -15.33
N ALA A 1011 7.85 43.97 -14.20
CA ALA A 1011 8.82 44.41 -13.19
C ALA A 1011 9.64 43.25 -12.65
N GLY A 1012 10.80 43.56 -12.06
CA GLY A 1012 11.62 42.61 -11.31
C GLY A 1012 12.16 43.24 -10.03
N SER A 1013 12.31 42.41 -9.00
CA SER A 1013 13.00 42.73 -7.75
C SER A 1013 14.27 41.87 -7.63
N PHE A 1014 15.32 42.49 -7.12
CA PHE A 1014 16.67 41.94 -7.10
C PHE A 1014 17.31 42.25 -5.75
N GLY A 1015 17.78 41.21 -5.06
CA GLY A 1015 18.44 41.37 -3.76
C GLY A 1015 19.82 42.06 -3.88
N GLY A 1016 20.46 42.40 -2.77
CA GLY A 1016 21.82 42.95 -2.80
C GLY A 1016 22.85 41.89 -3.22
N GLY A 1017 23.59 42.10 -4.31
CA GLY A 1017 24.58 41.14 -4.82
C GLY A 1017 25.80 41.79 -5.50
N LYS A 1018 26.89 41.03 -5.65
CA LYS A 1018 28.11 41.50 -6.34
C LYS A 1018 27.94 41.61 -7.87
N ALA A 1019 26.99 40.89 -8.45
CA ALA A 1019 26.70 40.89 -9.88
C ALA A 1019 25.20 41.16 -10.12
N ALA A 1020 24.90 41.91 -11.18
CA ALA A 1020 23.52 42.22 -11.56
C ALA A 1020 22.73 40.97 -11.94
N GLY A 1021 21.49 40.88 -11.46
CA GLY A 1021 20.53 39.86 -11.90
C GLY A 1021 19.76 40.32 -13.11
N SER A 1022 19.06 39.37 -13.75
CA SER A 1022 18.20 39.66 -14.88
C SER A 1022 17.01 38.72 -14.96
N VAL A 1023 15.91 39.24 -15.51
CA VAL A 1023 14.73 38.46 -15.90
C VAL A 1023 14.43 38.74 -17.36
N VAL A 1024 14.07 37.69 -18.11
CA VAL A 1024 13.65 37.77 -19.51
C VAL A 1024 12.17 37.44 -19.62
N PHE A 1025 11.41 38.37 -20.18
CA PHE A 1025 9.98 38.23 -20.48
C PHE A 1025 9.78 38.19 -21.99
N ASP A 1026 8.78 37.43 -22.44
CA ASP A 1026 8.26 37.50 -23.80
C ASP A 1026 6.74 37.29 -23.82
N GLY A 1027 6.11 37.35 -25.00
CA GLY A 1027 4.65 37.24 -25.10
C GLY A 1027 3.88 38.32 -24.34
N LEU A 1028 4.47 39.50 -24.12
CA LEU A 1028 3.84 40.61 -23.39
C LEU A 1028 2.74 41.24 -24.25
N SER A 1029 1.48 40.98 -23.89
CA SER A 1029 0.29 41.45 -24.61
C SER A 1029 -0.65 42.24 -23.69
N ILE A 1030 -1.30 43.27 -24.23
CA ILE A 1030 -2.38 44.04 -23.58
C ILE A 1030 -3.58 44.05 -24.53
N GLU A 1031 -4.70 43.51 -24.07
CA GLU A 1031 -5.97 43.37 -24.81
C GLU A 1031 -7.09 44.19 -24.19
#